data_AF-Q6ZPS2-F1
#
_entry.id   AF-Q6ZPS2-F1
#
_cell.length_a   1.000
_cell.length_b   1.000
_cell.length_c   1.000
_cell.angle_alpha   90.00
_cell.angle_beta   90.00
_cell.angle_gamma   90.00
#
_symmetry.space_group_name_H-M   'P 1'
#
loop_
_entity.id
_entity.type
_entity.pdbx_description
1 polymer ?
#
loop_
_entity_poly.entity_id
_entity_poly.type
_entity_poly.pdbx_seq_one_letter_code
_entity_poly.pdbx_strand_id
1 'polypeptide(L)'
;MLLCLSPAWLMKVATPGQEGEAVLLVSKAVSFYPGGLTFLDDFVPPRHATYFLAGLGPESGRGKEAAELARNLTCPTGTSSELSQLLENRLLMRWLLSQQSGVAVPATLAFTYRPPGLLRGGDASPGLRLVELSGKEGQETLVKEEVEAFVHSEALGDASQVAVRLSGCRWRGQQALPLHLRVEPSTVVNTVLGLLEKLEEEESVLVEAMCPPVRLPLPGGPAPGPELAVRICAVVCRIQGDRPLLSKVVCGVGRGDRPVRHHYTLPRTLRVALAQCGLEEEAQVALLEQGIKEAAEGALAAVLALEAGLSVEQRGGRQVHTDFLGVDLVLTVIGRTLTPVVLKLNSGLCLEACGALEGLWAVPRLRRSAEEAAAAPLVETMLRRSGRHLMDGKQLLVIGAGGVSKKFVWEAARDYGLTLHLVESDPNHFASQLVQTFIHFDVTEHRRDEENALLLAELVRARNLKLDGCFSFWDDCLVLTALLCRELGLPCSPPAAMCLAKQKSRTQLHLLRCQGPPWPSTSLHAVACCPLENEADVERAIYQVPLPGVMKLEFGSGAVGVQLVKDGPQCREHFSRILHDLQGEADHPGIGLGWGNAMLLMEFVEGTEHDVDLVVFGGRLLAAFVSDNGPTRLPGFTETAACMPTGLAPEQEAQVVQAAFRCCLGCGLLDGVFNVELKMTGAGPRLIEINPRMGGFYLRDWILELYGVDLLLASTMVACGLQPALPAHPRARGYLVGIMCLVSQHLQLLSSPSSRETLQTLHDQGQLRLNLLEEALIPGQYEEPYCNVACAGPSPAEACHRLLGICQGLGIDRPNYPVAHFLSHFK
;
A
#
# COMPACT_ATOMS: atom_id res chain seq x y z
N MET A 1 -6.46 17.25 -4.90
CA MET A 1 -5.74 17.94 -3.80
C MET A 1 -5.99 19.43 -3.89
N LEU A 2 -6.07 20.12 -2.76
CA LEU A 2 -6.29 21.57 -2.67
C LEU A 2 -5.17 22.17 -1.79
N LEU A 3 -4.58 23.28 -2.23
CA LEU A 3 -3.63 24.05 -1.43
C LEU A 3 -4.30 25.32 -0.92
N CYS A 4 -4.50 25.40 0.40
CA CYS A 4 -5.05 26.58 1.06
C CYS A 4 -3.91 27.47 1.54
N LEU A 5 -3.80 28.68 0.99
CA LEU A 5 -2.70 29.61 1.32
C LEU A 5 -3.01 30.51 2.53
N SER A 6 -4.27 30.53 2.99
CA SER A 6 -4.71 31.32 4.12
C SER A 6 -5.72 30.55 4.97
N PRO A 7 -5.59 30.58 6.32
CA PRO A 7 -6.62 30.09 7.24
C PRO A 7 -7.99 30.73 7.01
N ALA A 8 -8.06 31.96 6.49
CA ALA A 8 -9.32 32.66 6.22
C ALA A 8 -10.15 32.01 5.09
N TRP A 9 -9.56 31.08 4.33
CA TRP A 9 -10.27 30.31 3.30
C TRP A 9 -10.94 29.05 3.85
N LEU A 10 -10.68 28.75 5.12
CA LEU A 10 -11.16 27.60 5.83
C LEU A 10 -12.17 28.03 6.90
N MET A 11 -13.19 27.21 7.11
CA MET A 11 -14.16 27.41 8.18
C MET A 11 -14.35 26.10 8.93
N LYS A 12 -14.19 26.14 10.25
CA LYS A 12 -14.42 24.99 11.12
C LYS A 12 -15.82 25.08 11.70
N VAL A 13 -16.63 24.06 11.45
CA VAL A 13 -18.05 24.02 11.83
C VAL A 13 -18.29 22.81 12.72
N ALA A 14 -18.87 23.02 13.90
CA ALA A 14 -19.18 21.94 14.82
C ALA A 14 -20.12 20.92 14.17
N THR A 15 -19.82 19.62 14.37
CA THR A 15 -20.62 18.55 13.78
C THR A 15 -21.86 18.29 14.65
N PRO A 16 -23.09 18.35 14.10
CA PRO A 16 -24.29 18.04 14.87
C PRO A 16 -24.23 16.60 15.43
N GLY A 17 -24.41 16.44 16.74
CA GLY A 17 -24.45 15.13 17.40
C GLY A 17 -23.09 14.52 17.75
N GLN A 18 -21.97 15.17 17.41
CA GLN A 18 -20.63 14.75 17.82
C GLN A 18 -19.97 15.88 18.63
N GLU A 19 -20.23 15.92 19.93
CA GLU A 19 -19.65 16.95 20.81
C GLU A 19 -18.12 16.94 20.75
N GLY A 20 -17.55 18.12 20.51
CA GLY A 20 -16.10 18.32 20.46
C GLY A 20 -15.47 18.13 19.07
N GLU A 21 -16.16 17.52 18.10
CA GLU A 21 -15.66 17.35 16.74
C GLU A 21 -16.20 18.42 15.77
N ALA A 22 -15.42 18.72 14.73
CA ALA A 22 -15.79 19.70 13.72
C ALA A 22 -15.43 19.27 12.30
N VAL A 23 -16.26 19.68 11.34
CA VAL A 23 -15.97 19.58 9.91
C VAL A 23 -15.16 20.80 9.48
N LEU A 24 -14.18 20.59 8.61
CA LEU A 24 -13.45 21.67 7.95
C LEU A 24 -14.03 21.92 6.56
N LEU A 25 -14.49 23.15 6.33
CA LEU A 25 -15.03 23.61 5.05
C LEU A 25 -14.00 24.47 4.32
N VAL A 26 -13.89 24.28 3.01
CA VAL A 26 -12.97 24.98 2.12
C VAL A 26 -13.78 25.87 1.18
N SER A 27 -13.65 27.18 1.34
CA SER A 27 -14.33 28.19 0.50
C SER A 27 -13.47 28.66 -0.67
N LYS A 28 -12.15 28.54 -0.56
CA LYS A 28 -11.18 28.94 -1.60
C LYS A 28 -9.92 28.09 -1.50
N ALA A 29 -9.38 27.68 -2.64
CA ALA A 29 -8.07 27.00 -2.66
C ALA A 29 -7.41 27.07 -4.04
N VAL A 30 -6.12 26.77 -4.07
CA VAL A 30 -5.44 26.44 -5.33
C VAL A 30 -5.70 24.97 -5.65
N SER A 31 -6.32 24.73 -6.80
CA SER A 31 -6.57 23.39 -7.35
C SER A 31 -5.49 23.02 -8.36
N PHE A 32 -5.18 21.72 -8.43
CA PHE A 32 -4.18 21.16 -9.33
C PHE A 32 -4.87 20.28 -10.36
N TYR A 33 -4.58 20.53 -11.63
CA TYR A 33 -5.15 19.81 -12.76
C TYR A 33 -4.05 19.01 -13.50
N PRO A 34 -4.44 17.95 -14.22
CA PRO A 34 -3.51 17.21 -15.08
C PRO A 34 -2.71 18.15 -16.00
N GLY A 35 -1.44 17.83 -16.21
CA GLY A 35 -0.51 18.67 -17.00
C GLY A 35 0.17 19.79 -16.22
N GLY A 36 0.03 19.83 -14.89
CA GLY A 36 0.72 20.81 -14.02
C GLY A 36 0.06 22.18 -13.98
N LEU A 37 -1.17 22.30 -14.49
CA LEU A 37 -1.95 23.52 -14.41
C LEU A 37 -2.50 23.73 -13.00
N THR A 38 -2.48 24.97 -12.54
CA THR A 38 -3.04 25.37 -11.24
C THR A 38 -4.04 26.50 -11.42
N PHE A 39 -5.12 26.46 -10.65
CA PHE A 39 -6.19 27.45 -10.67
C PHE A 39 -6.52 27.89 -9.24
N LEU A 40 -6.84 29.17 -9.05
CA LEU A 40 -7.42 29.64 -7.80
C LEU A 40 -8.94 29.52 -7.92
N ASP A 41 -9.52 28.57 -7.19
CA ASP A 41 -10.95 28.30 -7.24
C ASP A 41 -11.67 28.84 -6.01
N ASP A 42 -12.83 29.43 -6.24
CA ASP A 42 -13.84 29.79 -5.24
C ASP A 42 -14.91 28.69 -5.21
N PHE A 43 -15.20 28.13 -4.04
CA PHE A 43 -16.18 27.06 -3.86
C PHE A 43 -17.46 27.59 -3.22
N VAL A 44 -18.55 27.61 -4.01
CA VAL A 44 -19.89 27.98 -3.54
C VAL A 44 -20.87 26.87 -3.93
N PRO A 45 -21.38 26.07 -2.96
CA PRO A 45 -21.06 26.12 -1.53
C PRO A 45 -19.62 25.64 -1.22
N PRO A 46 -19.08 25.97 -0.02
CA PRO A 46 -17.79 25.44 0.43
C PRO A 46 -17.72 23.91 0.39
N ARG A 47 -16.56 23.37 0.05
CA ARG A 47 -16.30 21.92 -0.01
C ARG A 47 -15.92 21.37 1.35
N HIS A 48 -16.34 20.15 1.66
CA HIS A 48 -15.88 19.45 2.88
C HIS A 48 -14.46 18.91 2.65
N ALA A 49 -13.56 19.15 3.59
CA ALA A 49 -12.28 18.47 3.61
C ALA A 49 -12.47 17.01 4.04
N THR A 50 -11.88 16.08 3.28
CA THR A 50 -11.90 14.65 3.57
C THR A 50 -10.58 14.15 4.16
N TYR A 51 -9.56 15.00 4.14
CA TYR A 51 -8.28 14.85 4.80
C TYR A 51 -7.68 16.25 4.94
N PHE A 52 -6.94 16.52 6.02
CA PHE A 52 -6.26 17.80 6.21
C PHE A 52 -4.81 17.63 6.66
N LEU A 53 -3.87 18.19 5.89
CA LEU A 53 -2.47 18.31 6.28
C LEU A 53 -2.16 19.74 6.68
N ALA A 54 -1.80 19.94 7.95
CA ALA A 54 -1.28 21.20 8.45
C ALA A 54 0.25 21.19 8.51
N GLY A 55 0.87 22.38 8.62
CA GLY A 55 2.22 22.50 9.14
C GLY A 55 3.39 22.25 8.17
N LEU A 56 3.14 22.19 6.86
CA LEU A 56 4.22 22.13 5.87
C LEU A 56 4.90 23.51 5.73
N GLY A 57 5.85 23.86 6.60
CA GLY A 57 6.62 25.11 6.49
C GLY A 57 7.47 25.47 7.73
N PRO A 58 8.43 26.40 7.59
CA PRO A 58 9.49 26.62 8.57
C PRO A 58 8.95 27.23 9.87
N GLU A 59 8.93 26.41 10.93
CA GLU A 59 8.97 26.63 12.40
C GLU A 59 8.46 27.97 13.02
N SER A 60 7.79 28.87 12.30
CA SER A 60 7.48 30.23 12.73
C SER A 60 6.03 30.63 12.37
N GLY A 61 5.22 30.86 13.42
CA GLY A 61 3.90 31.50 13.38
C GLY A 61 2.79 30.71 12.68
N ARG A 62 2.85 30.60 11.34
CA ARG A 62 1.75 30.06 10.52
C ARG A 62 1.50 28.56 10.72
N GLY A 63 2.55 27.80 11.03
CA GLY A 63 2.43 26.38 11.35
C GLY A 63 1.55 26.14 12.58
N LYS A 64 1.60 27.03 13.58
CA LYS A 64 0.75 26.95 14.77
C LYS A 64 -0.73 27.13 14.43
N GLU A 65 -1.10 28.17 13.69
CA GLU A 65 -2.51 28.40 13.31
C GLU A 65 -3.08 27.22 12.51
N ALA A 66 -2.32 26.70 11.55
CA ALA A 66 -2.72 25.52 10.79
C ALA A 66 -2.85 24.27 11.67
N ALA A 67 -1.92 24.06 12.61
CA ALA A 67 -1.96 22.93 13.52
C ALA A 67 -3.15 23.01 14.52
N GLU A 68 -3.54 24.21 14.93
CA GLU A 68 -4.74 24.44 15.75
C GLU A 68 -6.03 24.16 14.96
N LEU A 69 -6.06 24.47 13.66
CA LEU A 69 -7.19 24.10 12.80
C LEU A 69 -7.37 22.58 12.71
N ALA A 70 -6.26 21.83 12.70
CA ALA A 70 -6.26 20.37 12.61
C ALA A 70 -6.82 19.66 13.86
N ARG A 71 -6.93 20.34 15.00
CA ARG A 71 -7.43 19.75 16.25
C ARG A 71 -8.90 19.30 16.10
N ASN A 72 -9.28 18.13 16.60
CA ASN A 72 -10.66 17.63 16.66
C ASN A 72 -11.44 17.75 15.34
N LEU A 73 -10.77 17.56 14.20
CA LEU A 73 -11.47 17.43 12.93
C LEU A 73 -12.07 16.04 12.80
N THR A 74 -13.26 15.95 12.20
CA THR A 74 -13.88 14.66 11.86
C THR A 74 -13.10 13.95 10.75
N CYS A 75 -12.50 14.70 9.84
CA CYS A 75 -11.64 14.15 8.80
C CYS A 75 -10.24 13.80 9.34
N PRO A 76 -9.59 12.78 8.77
CA PRO A 76 -8.22 12.42 9.12
C PRO A 76 -7.21 13.56 8.92
N THR A 77 -6.26 13.67 9.86
CA THR A 77 -5.16 14.63 9.76
C THR A 77 -3.81 13.95 9.97
N GLY A 78 -2.78 14.48 9.30
CA GLY A 78 -1.41 13.95 9.32
C GLY A 78 -0.52 14.49 10.44
N THR A 79 -1.04 15.44 11.24
CA THR A 79 -0.43 15.94 12.48
C THR A 79 -1.43 16.85 13.22
N SER A 80 -1.09 17.26 14.44
CA SER A 80 -1.77 18.29 15.25
C SER A 80 -0.74 19.14 15.99
N SER A 81 -1.24 20.18 16.67
CA SER A 81 -0.42 21.01 17.57
C SER A 81 0.20 20.18 18.68
N GLU A 82 -0.57 19.24 19.25
CA GLU A 82 -0.17 18.33 20.33
C GLU A 82 0.88 17.33 19.87
N LEU A 83 0.64 16.63 18.75
CA LEU A 83 1.62 15.67 18.23
C LEU A 83 2.91 16.37 17.81
N SER A 84 2.81 17.55 17.19
CA SER A 84 4.00 18.35 16.87
C SER A 84 4.77 18.79 18.12
N GLN A 85 4.09 19.05 19.25
CA GLN A 85 4.75 19.36 20.53
C GLN A 85 5.53 18.15 21.07
N LEU A 86 4.93 16.96 20.99
CA LEU A 86 5.58 15.72 21.42
C LEU A 86 6.78 15.38 20.54
N LEU A 87 6.60 15.38 19.22
CA LEU A 87 7.65 15.07 18.23
C LEU A 87 8.86 16.00 18.32
N GLU A 88 8.63 17.27 18.65
CA GLU A 88 9.71 18.26 18.75
C GLU A 88 10.34 18.33 20.15
N ASN A 89 9.80 17.60 21.13
CA ASN A 89 10.45 17.44 22.44
C ASN A 89 11.65 16.49 22.30
N ARG A 90 12.85 17.07 22.22
CA ARG A 90 14.10 16.33 21.99
C ARG A 90 14.37 15.28 23.05
N LEU A 91 14.08 15.56 24.33
CA LEU A 91 14.26 14.58 25.41
C LEU A 91 13.34 13.38 25.25
N LEU A 92 12.05 13.63 25.02
CA LEU A 92 11.06 12.57 24.85
C LEU A 92 11.42 11.68 23.65
N MET A 93 11.78 12.29 22.53
CA MET A 93 12.19 11.54 21.33
C MET A 93 13.53 10.81 21.54
N ARG A 94 14.48 11.39 22.29
CA ARG A 94 15.73 10.71 22.64
C ARG A 94 15.47 9.46 23.47
N TRP A 95 14.60 9.57 24.48
CA TRP A 95 14.17 8.45 25.30
C TRP A 95 13.49 7.37 24.45
N LEU A 96 12.50 7.75 23.66
CA LEU A 96 11.74 6.84 22.80
C LEU A 96 12.66 6.07 21.84
N LEU A 97 13.56 6.77 21.14
CA LEU A 97 14.46 6.17 20.17
C LEU A 97 15.57 5.34 20.83
N SER A 98 16.00 5.68 22.05
CA SER A 98 17.04 4.91 22.75
C SER A 98 16.60 3.50 23.17
N GLN A 99 15.28 3.25 23.21
CA GLN A 99 14.70 1.94 23.49
C GLN A 99 14.53 1.08 22.21
N GLN A 100 14.77 1.66 21.03
CA GLN A 100 14.57 0.96 19.76
C GLN A 100 15.86 0.30 19.28
N SER A 101 15.79 -1.00 19.04
CA SER A 101 16.90 -1.74 18.43
C SER A 101 17.18 -1.18 17.03
N GLY A 102 18.46 -1.03 16.69
CA GLY A 102 18.90 -0.51 15.39
C GLY A 102 18.88 1.02 15.25
N VAL A 103 18.36 1.77 16.22
CA VAL A 103 18.37 3.24 16.19
C VAL A 103 19.46 3.79 17.11
N ALA A 104 20.59 4.21 16.54
CA ALA A 104 21.63 4.86 17.34
C ALA A 104 21.25 6.32 17.64
N VAL A 105 21.41 6.73 18.90
CA VAL A 105 21.24 8.11 19.36
C VAL A 105 22.46 8.57 20.16
N PRO A 106 22.78 9.87 20.20
CA PRO A 106 23.84 10.40 21.05
C PRO A 106 23.56 10.14 22.53
N ALA A 107 24.61 9.78 23.28
CA ALA A 107 24.51 9.73 24.72
C ALA A 107 24.06 11.08 25.27
N THR A 108 23.15 11.07 26.23
CA THR A 108 22.45 12.25 26.70
C THR A 108 22.33 12.23 28.22
N LEU A 109 22.78 13.30 28.88
CA LEU A 109 22.42 13.62 30.26
C LEU A 109 21.36 14.72 30.21
N ALA A 110 20.25 14.51 30.91
CA ALA A 110 19.11 15.41 30.91
C ALA A 110 18.76 15.85 32.33
N PHE A 111 18.86 17.15 32.59
CA PHE A 111 18.34 17.77 33.80
C PHE A 111 16.90 18.24 33.55
N THR A 112 15.95 17.66 34.27
CA THR A 112 14.51 17.86 34.04
C THR A 112 13.88 18.58 35.23
N TYR A 113 12.98 19.52 34.95
CA TYR A 113 12.18 20.18 35.99
C TYR A 113 10.72 19.74 35.85
N ARG A 114 10.27 18.84 36.73
CA ARG A 114 8.97 18.14 36.64
C ARG A 114 8.76 17.52 35.26
N PRO A 115 9.41 16.37 34.96
CA PRO A 115 9.39 15.80 33.62
C PRO A 115 7.95 15.48 33.16
N PRO A 116 7.70 15.53 31.83
CA PRO A 116 6.44 15.11 31.23
C PRO A 116 5.99 13.77 31.79
N GLY A 117 4.67 13.60 31.99
CA GLY A 117 4.10 12.37 32.54
C GLY A 117 4.54 11.10 31.80
N LEU A 118 4.77 11.19 30.47
CA LEU A 118 5.24 10.10 29.62
C LEU A 118 6.65 9.58 29.96
N LEU A 119 7.47 10.36 30.68
CA LEU A 119 8.83 9.96 31.09
C LEU A 119 8.87 9.42 32.53
N ARG A 120 7.78 9.51 33.29
CA ARG A 120 7.76 9.07 34.69
C ARG A 120 7.68 7.54 34.77
N GLY A 121 8.75 6.91 35.29
CA GLY A 121 8.80 5.47 35.56
C GLY A 121 9.48 4.61 34.48
N GLY A 122 10.13 5.22 33.49
CA GLY A 122 10.95 4.48 32.51
C GLY A 122 12.40 4.32 32.97
N ASP A 123 12.93 3.09 32.92
CA ASP A 123 14.34 2.84 33.19
C ASP A 123 15.24 3.58 32.18
N ALA A 124 16.25 4.27 32.71
CA ALA A 124 17.28 4.93 31.93
C ALA A 124 18.03 3.90 31.08
N SER A 125 18.00 4.05 29.75
CA SER A 125 18.84 3.23 28.86
C SER A 125 20.32 3.58 29.09
N PRO A 126 21.28 2.68 28.78
CA PRO A 126 22.70 2.88 29.09
C PRO A 126 23.31 4.20 28.56
N GLY A 127 22.71 4.78 27.52
CA GLY A 127 23.11 6.05 26.92
C GLY A 127 22.27 7.27 27.33
N LEU A 128 21.21 7.14 28.12
CA LEU A 128 20.33 8.25 28.51
C LEU A 128 20.19 8.33 30.03
N ARG A 129 20.78 9.36 30.64
CA ARG A 129 20.68 9.63 32.08
C ARG A 129 19.70 10.77 32.33
N LEU A 130 18.65 10.50 33.09
CA LEU A 130 17.65 11.49 33.52
C LEU A 130 17.92 11.89 34.97
N VAL A 131 18.02 13.20 35.22
CA VAL A 131 18.18 13.79 36.55
C VAL A 131 17.00 14.72 36.80
N GLU A 132 16.11 14.33 37.72
CA GLU A 132 14.97 15.16 38.11
C GLU A 132 15.40 16.15 39.21
N LEU A 133 15.22 17.44 38.92
CA LEU A 133 15.59 18.51 39.84
C LEU A 133 14.46 18.76 40.85
N SER A 134 14.81 18.79 42.14
CA SER A 134 13.85 19.13 43.21
C SER A 134 13.43 20.61 43.21
N GLY A 135 14.22 21.48 42.58
CA GLY A 135 13.99 22.91 42.44
C GLY A 135 14.94 23.55 41.42
N LYS A 136 14.76 24.84 41.11
CA LYS A 136 15.62 25.56 40.17
C LYS A 136 16.91 26.10 40.79
N GLU A 137 16.92 26.28 42.11
CA GLU A 137 18.06 26.84 42.87
C GLU A 137 18.71 25.77 43.77
N GLY A 138 19.98 25.97 44.13
CA GLY A 138 20.71 25.12 45.08
C GLY A 138 21.12 23.74 44.54
N GLN A 139 21.12 23.57 43.22
CA GLN A 139 21.44 22.29 42.55
C GLN A 139 22.90 22.22 42.07
N GLU A 140 23.77 23.16 42.46
CA GLU A 140 25.13 23.27 41.91
C GLU A 140 25.95 22.00 42.11
N THR A 141 25.89 21.42 43.31
CA THR A 141 26.61 20.20 43.65
C THR A 141 26.13 19.02 42.81
N LEU A 142 24.80 18.84 42.69
CA LEU A 142 24.20 17.75 41.90
C LEU A 142 24.56 17.87 40.42
N VAL A 143 24.42 19.07 39.85
CA VAL A 143 24.75 19.32 38.44
C VAL A 143 26.22 19.03 38.19
N LYS A 144 27.11 19.46 39.09
CA LYS A 144 28.54 19.20 38.97
C LYS A 144 28.84 17.70 38.99
N GLU A 145 28.31 16.97 39.97
CA GLU A 145 28.53 15.52 40.10
C GLU A 145 28.02 14.75 38.87
N GLU A 146 26.81 15.03 38.40
CA GLU A 146 26.22 14.32 37.27
C GLU A 146 26.90 14.69 35.94
N VAL A 147 27.29 15.96 35.74
CA VAL A 147 28.07 16.37 34.55
C VAL A 147 29.45 15.71 34.56
N GLU A 148 30.16 15.72 35.69
CA GLU A 148 31.46 15.07 35.83
C GLU A 148 31.34 13.56 35.58
N ALA A 149 30.34 12.90 36.17
CA ALA A 149 30.10 11.47 35.92
C ALA A 149 29.79 11.20 34.44
N PHE A 150 28.98 12.04 33.80
CA PHE A 150 28.62 11.88 32.40
C PHE A 150 29.81 12.08 31.48
N VAL A 151 30.60 13.16 31.62
CA VAL A 151 31.76 13.38 30.71
C VAL A 151 32.84 12.31 30.85
N HIS A 152 32.91 11.60 31.99
CA HIS A 152 33.81 10.46 32.18
C HIS A 152 33.17 9.11 31.84
N SER A 153 31.88 9.07 31.48
CA SER A 153 31.17 7.84 31.13
C SER A 153 31.70 7.23 29.83
N GLU A 154 31.71 5.90 29.77
CA GLU A 154 31.98 5.13 28.55
C GLU A 154 30.93 5.38 27.47
N ALA A 155 29.72 5.83 27.84
CA ALA A 155 28.64 6.14 26.90
C ALA A 155 28.99 7.25 25.89
N LEU A 156 29.94 8.15 26.22
CA LEU A 156 30.39 9.17 25.28
C LEU A 156 31.31 8.62 24.17
N GLY A 157 31.86 7.42 24.34
CA GLY A 157 32.83 6.83 23.42
C GLY A 157 33.94 7.80 23.05
N ASP A 158 34.15 7.97 21.74
CA ASP A 158 35.20 8.82 21.14
C ASP A 158 34.82 10.31 21.06
N ALA A 159 33.67 10.73 21.61
CA ALA A 159 33.27 12.14 21.58
C ALA A 159 34.24 12.98 22.42
N SER A 160 34.89 13.97 21.77
CA SER A 160 35.79 14.93 22.41
C SER A 160 35.07 16.21 22.89
N GLN A 161 33.81 16.38 22.49
CA GLN A 161 32.97 17.54 22.82
C GLN A 161 31.58 17.10 23.23
N VAL A 162 30.93 17.95 24.03
CA VAL A 162 29.51 17.85 24.36
C VAL A 162 28.78 19.12 23.95
N ALA A 163 27.52 18.98 23.58
CA ALA A 163 26.65 20.06 23.21
C ALA A 163 25.58 20.28 24.28
N VAL A 164 25.44 21.51 24.78
CA VAL A 164 24.38 21.86 25.75
C VAL A 164 23.19 22.46 25.01
N ARG A 165 21.98 21.96 25.27
CA ARG A 165 20.74 22.33 24.56
C ARG A 165 19.58 22.42 25.54
N LEU A 166 18.56 23.19 25.20
CA LEU A 166 17.28 23.12 25.88
C LEU A 166 16.33 22.16 25.14
N SER A 167 15.45 21.52 25.89
CA SER A 167 14.36 20.69 25.40
C SER A 167 13.05 21.19 25.97
N GLY A 168 12.05 21.35 25.11
CA GLY A 168 10.74 21.87 25.47
C GLY A 168 10.08 22.57 24.29
N CYS A 169 8.74 22.66 24.31
CA CYS A 169 7.96 23.18 23.19
C CYS A 169 8.19 24.68 22.91
N ARG A 170 8.71 25.45 23.90
CA ARG A 170 9.08 26.87 23.76
C ARG A 170 10.40 27.08 23.02
N TRP A 171 11.24 26.06 22.99
CA TRP A 171 12.63 26.12 22.52
C TRP A 171 12.80 25.70 21.05
N ARG A 172 11.70 25.72 20.28
CA ARG A 172 11.69 25.41 18.83
C ARG A 172 12.50 26.44 18.05
N GLY A 173 13.26 25.97 17.06
CA GLY A 173 14.01 26.83 16.15
C GLY A 173 15.28 27.45 16.73
N GLN A 174 16.23 27.71 15.82
CA GLN A 174 17.58 28.29 15.99
C GLN A 174 18.06 28.58 17.43
N GLN A 175 18.24 27.54 18.25
CA GLN A 175 19.04 27.68 19.46
C GLN A 175 20.52 27.73 19.10
N ALA A 176 21.25 28.63 19.78
CA ALA A 176 22.69 28.57 19.83
C ALA A 176 23.09 27.19 20.35
N LEU A 177 24.10 26.59 19.72
CA LEU A 177 24.62 25.29 20.11
C LEU A 177 25.96 25.50 20.80
N PRO A 178 26.00 25.83 22.11
CA PRO A 178 27.25 25.93 22.84
C PRO A 178 27.91 24.54 22.87
N LEU A 179 29.09 24.47 22.26
CA LEU A 179 29.95 23.29 22.24
C LEU A 179 31.03 23.46 23.31
N HIS A 180 31.22 22.42 24.10
CA HIS A 180 32.19 22.40 25.19
C HIS A 180 33.15 21.23 25.01
N LEU A 181 34.41 21.46 25.33
CA LEU A 181 35.41 20.39 25.34
C LEU A 181 35.13 19.45 26.51
N ARG A 182 35.18 18.13 26.24
CA ARG A 182 35.01 17.09 27.27
C ARG A 182 36.02 17.22 28.42
N VAL A 183 37.21 17.75 28.13
CA VAL A 183 38.29 17.98 29.10
C VAL A 183 38.05 19.18 30.02
N GLU A 184 36.99 19.97 29.80
CA GLU A 184 36.66 21.17 30.57
C GLU A 184 35.24 21.10 31.20
N PRO A 185 34.97 20.14 32.11
CA PRO A 185 33.63 19.94 32.69
C PRO A 185 33.07 21.19 33.37
N SER A 186 33.92 22.03 33.96
CA SER A 186 33.52 23.29 34.59
C SER A 186 32.75 24.22 33.64
N THR A 187 33.12 24.25 32.36
CA THR A 187 32.43 25.10 31.36
C THR A 187 31.05 24.57 31.03
N VAL A 188 30.89 23.24 31.00
CA VAL A 188 29.61 22.55 30.82
C VAL A 188 28.70 22.87 32.01
N VAL A 189 29.21 22.69 33.24
CA VAL A 189 28.47 22.96 34.48
C VAL A 189 27.96 24.40 34.53
N ASN A 190 28.83 25.39 34.29
CA ASN A 190 28.44 26.81 34.28
C ASN A 190 27.33 27.10 33.26
N THR A 191 27.42 26.47 32.08
CA THR A 191 26.43 26.63 31.02
C THR A 191 25.09 25.98 31.39
N VAL A 192 25.13 24.78 31.98
CA VAL A 192 23.92 24.11 32.47
C VAL A 192 23.24 24.95 33.54
N LEU A 193 23.97 25.40 34.57
CA LEU A 193 23.43 26.21 35.67
C LEU A 193 22.77 27.49 35.17
N GLY A 194 23.42 28.23 34.26
CA GLY A 194 22.85 29.44 33.67
C GLY A 194 21.61 29.21 32.79
N LEU A 195 21.35 27.97 32.37
CA LEU A 195 20.16 27.58 31.62
C LEU A 195 19.04 27.03 32.53
N LEU A 196 19.38 26.40 33.67
CA LEU A 196 18.41 25.84 34.60
C LEU A 196 17.45 26.91 35.15
N GLU A 197 17.95 28.12 35.42
CA GLU A 197 17.13 29.25 35.90
C GLU A 197 16.00 29.63 34.92
N LYS A 198 16.16 29.30 33.63
CA LYS A 198 15.22 29.67 32.56
C LYS A 198 14.18 28.59 32.25
N LEU A 199 14.33 27.40 32.83
CA LEU A 199 13.42 26.28 32.59
C LEU A 199 12.02 26.57 33.13
N GLU A 200 10.99 26.23 32.36
CA GLU A 200 9.63 26.05 32.85
C GLU A 200 9.36 24.57 33.18
N GLU A 201 8.18 24.28 33.73
CA GLU A 201 7.77 22.88 33.99
C GLU A 201 7.77 22.07 32.68
N GLU A 202 8.12 20.79 32.76
CA GLU A 202 8.27 19.86 31.64
C GLU A 202 9.40 20.16 30.66
N GLU A 203 10.21 21.18 30.94
CA GLU A 203 11.40 21.49 30.15
C GLU A 203 12.65 20.86 30.74
N SER A 204 13.72 20.82 29.93
CA SER A 204 14.97 20.18 30.33
C SER A 204 16.18 20.84 29.71
N VAL A 205 17.31 20.78 30.42
CA VAL A 205 18.64 21.05 29.85
C VAL A 205 19.29 19.70 29.50
N LEU A 206 19.70 19.56 28.25
CA LEU A 206 20.36 18.37 27.72
C LEU A 206 21.85 18.64 27.51
N VAL A 207 22.69 17.75 28.01
CA VAL A 207 24.11 17.63 27.68
C VAL A 207 24.27 16.40 26.82
N GLU A 208 24.48 16.59 25.52
CA GLU A 208 24.54 15.51 24.53
C GLU A 208 25.97 15.30 24.04
N ALA A 209 26.38 14.06 23.82
CA ALA A 209 27.63 13.73 23.15
C ALA A 209 27.61 14.33 21.72
N MET A 210 28.68 15.04 21.35
CA MET A 210 28.83 15.49 19.96
C MET A 210 29.37 14.36 19.12
N CYS A 211 28.54 13.81 18.23
CA CYS A 211 28.98 12.80 17.26
C CYS A 211 29.93 13.47 16.25
N PRO A 212 31.23 13.11 16.23
CA PRO A 212 32.18 13.70 15.31
C PRO A 212 31.81 13.31 13.88
N PRO A 213 31.95 14.23 12.90
CA PRO A 213 31.77 13.87 11.51
C PRO A 213 32.80 12.82 11.10
N VAL A 214 32.39 11.87 10.25
CA VAL A 214 33.26 10.78 9.79
C VAL A 214 34.54 11.33 9.15
N ARG A 215 35.68 10.86 9.66
CA ARG A 215 36.97 10.96 8.97
C ARG A 215 37.11 9.81 7.99
N LEU A 216 36.76 10.05 6.74
CA LEU A 216 36.91 9.05 5.68
C LEU A 216 38.35 9.09 5.14
N PRO A 217 39.07 7.96 5.15
CA PRO A 217 40.39 7.92 4.57
C PRO A 217 40.27 8.05 3.05
N LEU A 218 40.70 9.18 2.50
CA LEU A 218 40.88 9.31 1.06
C LEU A 218 42.01 8.36 0.62
N PRO A 219 41.77 7.50 -0.38
CA PRO A 219 42.86 6.74 -0.99
C PRO A 219 43.74 7.74 -1.76
N GLY A 220 44.87 8.14 -1.16
CA GLY A 220 45.82 9.07 -1.78
C GLY A 220 46.49 10.09 -0.85
N GLY A 221 46.18 10.08 0.45
CA GLY A 221 46.72 11.05 1.43
C GLY A 221 45.68 12.11 1.82
N PRO A 222 45.99 12.98 2.81
CA PRO A 222 45.02 13.98 3.28
C PRO A 222 44.65 14.91 2.14
N ALA A 223 43.35 15.05 1.85
CA ALA A 223 42.88 16.03 0.87
C ALA A 223 43.35 17.44 1.29
N PRO A 224 43.73 18.31 0.33
CA PRO A 224 44.22 19.66 0.61
C PRO A 224 43.12 20.63 1.11
N GLY A 225 41.97 20.12 1.55
CA GLY A 225 40.80 20.91 1.96
C GLY A 225 40.35 20.67 3.40
N PRO A 226 39.45 21.52 3.92
CA PRO A 226 38.85 21.29 5.24
C PRO A 226 38.08 19.96 5.25
N GLU A 227 38.12 19.24 6.38
CA GLU A 227 37.32 18.03 6.58
C GLU A 227 35.85 18.33 6.28
N LEU A 228 35.17 17.41 5.59
CA LEU A 228 33.76 17.53 5.25
C LEU A 228 32.90 16.74 6.24
N ALA A 229 31.71 17.26 6.53
CA ALA A 229 30.68 16.59 7.30
C ALA A 229 29.42 16.42 6.47
N VAL A 230 28.79 15.25 6.60
CA VAL A 230 27.51 14.93 5.96
C VAL A 230 26.42 14.94 7.02
N ARG A 231 25.36 15.69 6.74
CA ARG A 231 24.08 15.60 7.45
C ARG A 231 23.06 14.94 6.55
N ILE A 232 22.47 13.86 7.04
CA ILE A 232 21.52 13.04 6.31
C ILE A 232 20.12 13.46 6.75
N CYS A 233 19.25 13.72 5.78
CA CYS A 233 17.84 14.06 5.98
C CYS A 233 17.01 12.95 5.32
N ALA A 234 16.35 12.14 6.14
CA ALA A 234 15.46 11.08 5.68
C ALA A 234 14.00 11.49 5.88
N VAL A 235 13.15 11.23 4.88
CA VAL A 235 11.70 11.37 4.97
C VAL A 235 11.11 9.98 5.03
N VAL A 236 10.33 9.70 6.07
CA VAL A 236 9.65 8.43 6.29
C VAL A 236 8.16 8.70 6.37
N CYS A 237 7.35 7.90 5.71
CA CYS A 237 5.90 8.04 5.70
C CYS A 237 5.24 6.82 6.35
N ARG A 238 4.12 7.05 7.02
CA ARG A 238 3.20 5.98 7.41
C ARG A 238 2.51 5.50 6.15
N ILE A 239 2.50 4.20 5.91
CA ILE A 239 1.74 3.56 4.84
C ILE A 239 0.68 2.63 5.46
N GLN A 240 0.08 1.77 4.65
CA GLN A 240 -0.99 0.88 5.11
C GLN A 240 -0.51 -0.13 6.15
N GLY A 241 -1.40 -0.45 7.09
CA GLY A 241 -1.10 -1.29 8.24
C GLY A 241 -0.20 -0.58 9.25
N ASP A 242 -0.15 0.75 9.21
CA ASP A 242 0.65 1.60 10.10
C ASP A 242 2.14 1.28 10.06
N ARG A 243 2.59 0.82 8.89
CA ARG A 243 3.99 0.50 8.64
C ARG A 243 4.75 1.75 8.22
N PRO A 244 5.99 1.93 8.68
CA PRO A 244 6.86 2.98 8.17
C PRO A 244 7.42 2.61 6.79
N LEU A 245 7.60 3.61 5.93
CA LEU A 245 8.27 3.48 4.65
C LEU A 245 9.22 4.66 4.45
N LEU A 246 10.52 4.38 4.30
CA LEU A 246 11.48 5.38 3.87
C LEU A 246 11.15 5.85 2.45
N SER A 247 10.85 7.14 2.29
CA SER A 247 10.50 7.73 1.00
C SER A 247 11.70 8.29 0.27
N LYS A 248 12.51 9.12 0.93
CA LYS A 248 13.66 9.79 0.30
C LYS A 248 14.75 10.09 1.33
N VAL A 249 15.99 10.05 0.86
CA VAL A 249 17.16 10.49 1.61
C VAL A 249 17.89 11.56 0.80
N VAL A 250 18.14 12.69 1.43
CA VAL A 250 19.03 13.74 0.90
C VAL A 250 20.10 14.07 1.92
N CYS A 251 21.16 14.74 1.46
CA CYS A 251 22.31 15.08 2.27
C CYS A 251 22.68 16.54 2.10
N GLY A 252 22.98 17.19 3.22
CA GLY A 252 23.72 18.44 3.26
C GLY A 252 25.19 18.16 3.53
N VAL A 253 26.08 18.76 2.74
CA VAL A 253 27.54 18.66 2.94
C VAL A 253 28.06 20.02 3.37
N GLY A 254 28.84 20.06 4.45
CA GLY A 254 29.48 21.27 4.97
C GLY A 254 30.86 20.98 5.55
N ARG A 255 31.52 21.99 6.11
CA ARG A 255 32.80 21.79 6.82
C ARG A 255 32.57 21.06 8.14
N GLY A 256 33.43 20.12 8.49
CA GLY A 256 33.35 19.32 9.70
C GLY A 256 33.64 20.07 11.00
N ASP A 257 34.29 21.23 10.91
CA ASP A 257 34.50 22.15 12.04
C ASP A 257 33.28 23.04 12.33
N ARG A 258 32.18 22.89 11.59
CA ARG A 258 30.97 23.70 11.75
C ARG A 258 29.70 22.84 11.75
N PRO A 259 28.65 23.24 12.49
CA PRO A 259 27.37 22.54 12.44
C PRO A 259 26.77 22.60 11.03
N VAL A 260 26.56 21.44 10.43
CA VAL A 260 25.83 21.30 9.17
C VAL A 260 24.33 21.39 9.46
N ARG A 261 23.62 22.32 8.79
CA ARG A 261 22.17 22.57 8.96
C ARG A 261 21.50 22.66 7.60
N HIS A 262 20.24 22.23 7.52
CA HIS A 262 19.42 22.23 6.29
C HIS A 262 19.52 23.53 5.48
N HIS A 263 19.30 24.68 6.13
CA HIS A 263 19.23 26.00 5.47
C HIS A 263 20.60 26.57 5.06
N TYR A 264 21.71 25.93 5.45
CA TYR A 264 23.07 26.35 5.09
C TYR A 264 23.77 25.35 4.17
N THR A 265 23.03 24.42 3.57
CA THR A 265 23.56 23.43 2.65
C THR A 265 22.70 23.30 1.41
N LEU A 266 23.32 23.00 0.27
CA LEU A 266 22.59 22.55 -0.91
C LEU A 266 22.30 21.05 -0.75
N PRO A 267 21.04 20.62 -0.87
CA PRO A 267 20.71 19.21 -0.80
C PRO A 267 21.30 18.45 -1.99
N ARG A 268 21.76 17.23 -1.74
CA ARG A 268 22.31 16.29 -2.71
C ARG A 268 21.80 14.88 -2.42
N THR A 269 21.94 13.96 -3.37
CA THR A 269 21.68 12.54 -3.11
C THR A 269 22.75 11.97 -2.16
N LEU A 270 22.39 10.93 -1.41
CA LEU A 270 23.31 10.27 -0.48
C LEU A 270 24.59 9.82 -1.18
N ARG A 271 24.49 9.12 -2.32
CA ARG A 271 25.65 8.63 -3.08
C ARG A 271 26.60 9.74 -3.51
N VAL A 272 26.06 10.87 -3.98
CA VAL A 272 26.89 12.03 -4.37
C VAL A 272 27.58 12.63 -3.15
N ALA A 273 26.90 12.73 -2.01
CA ALA A 273 27.50 13.23 -0.78
C ALA A 273 28.60 12.30 -0.24
N LEU A 274 28.38 10.98 -0.27
CA LEU A 274 29.36 9.99 0.18
C LEU A 274 30.61 9.98 -0.72
N ALA A 275 30.43 9.98 -2.05
CA ALA A 275 31.55 10.04 -2.99
C ALA A 275 32.40 11.31 -2.78
N GLN A 276 31.78 12.46 -2.52
CA GLN A 276 32.49 13.71 -2.21
C GLN A 276 33.29 13.66 -0.92
N CYS A 277 32.88 12.80 0.02
CA CYS A 277 33.64 12.55 1.23
C CYS A 277 34.64 11.38 1.08
N GLY A 278 34.80 10.81 -0.13
CA GLY A 278 35.76 9.75 -0.42
C GLY A 278 35.25 8.33 -0.21
N LEU A 279 33.94 8.12 -0.01
CA LEU A 279 33.30 6.80 0.05
C LEU A 279 32.66 6.45 -1.29
N GLU A 280 33.32 5.59 -2.07
CA GLU A 280 32.81 5.13 -3.37
C GLU A 280 32.59 3.60 -3.41
N GLU A 281 32.97 2.87 -2.36
CA GLU A 281 32.81 1.40 -2.33
C GLU A 281 31.33 1.02 -2.22
N GLU A 282 30.77 0.45 -3.28
CA GLU A 282 29.33 0.08 -3.38
C GLU A 282 28.84 -0.78 -2.21
N ALA A 283 29.64 -1.73 -1.72
CA ALA A 283 29.25 -2.57 -0.58
C ALA A 283 29.06 -1.75 0.72
N GLN A 284 29.95 -0.79 0.99
CA GLN A 284 29.84 0.09 2.14
C GLN A 284 28.67 1.06 1.99
N VAL A 285 28.47 1.60 0.78
CA VAL A 285 27.35 2.49 0.48
C VAL A 285 26.01 1.78 0.68
N ALA A 286 25.88 0.54 0.19
CA ALA A 286 24.66 -0.27 0.35
C ALA A 286 24.37 -0.60 1.81
N LEU A 287 25.38 -0.98 2.59
CA LEU A 287 25.24 -1.20 4.05
C LEU A 287 24.77 0.07 4.76
N LEU A 288 25.30 1.22 4.37
CA LEU A 288 24.90 2.50 4.95
C LEU A 288 23.47 2.91 4.53
N GLU A 289 23.10 2.72 3.27
CA GLU A 289 21.73 2.92 2.79
C GLU A 289 20.73 2.09 3.63
N GLN A 290 21.07 0.82 3.89
CA GLN A 290 20.27 -0.07 4.73
C GLN A 290 20.21 0.42 6.19
N GLY A 291 21.34 0.80 6.79
CA GLY A 291 21.37 1.31 8.16
C GLY A 291 20.58 2.62 8.34
N ILE A 292 20.60 3.51 7.34
CA ILE A 292 19.78 4.73 7.34
C ILE A 292 18.30 4.37 7.26
N LYS A 293 17.94 3.40 6.42
CA LYS A 293 16.56 2.91 6.29
C LYS A 293 16.05 2.35 7.61
N GLU A 294 16.79 1.43 8.22
CA GLU A 294 16.43 0.82 9.51
C GLU A 294 16.26 1.88 10.61
N ALA A 295 17.20 2.82 10.71
CA ALA A 295 17.12 3.89 11.69
C ALA A 295 15.91 4.81 11.48
N ALA A 296 15.62 5.15 10.23
CA ALA A 296 14.53 6.08 9.90
C ALA A 296 13.15 5.40 10.03
N GLU A 297 12.99 4.18 9.50
CA GLU A 297 11.76 3.41 9.64
C GLU A 297 11.50 3.01 11.10
N GLY A 298 12.54 2.60 11.83
CA GLY A 298 12.47 2.34 13.27
C GLY A 298 12.04 3.57 14.08
N ALA A 299 12.51 4.77 13.69
CA ALA A 299 12.09 6.00 14.34
C ALA A 299 10.59 6.28 14.18
N LEU A 300 10.04 6.13 12.98
CA LEU A 300 8.60 6.30 12.78
C LEU A 300 7.80 5.18 13.46
N ALA A 301 8.26 3.93 13.42
CA ALA A 301 7.60 2.84 14.16
C ALA A 301 7.48 3.15 15.67
N ALA A 302 8.54 3.70 16.27
CA ALA A 302 8.54 4.11 17.66
C ALA A 302 7.50 5.20 17.95
N VAL A 303 7.41 6.21 17.07
CA VAL A 303 6.42 7.28 17.17
C VAL A 303 5.01 6.72 17.07
N LEU A 304 4.74 5.83 16.12
CA LEU A 304 3.42 5.21 15.95
C LEU A 304 3.03 4.36 17.17
N ALA A 305 3.98 3.62 17.75
CA ALA A 305 3.76 2.86 18.97
C ALA A 305 3.45 3.77 20.17
N LEU A 306 4.16 4.91 20.31
CA LEU A 306 3.85 5.92 21.32
C LEU A 306 2.43 6.47 21.12
N GLU A 307 2.09 6.87 19.89
CA GLU A 307 0.77 7.42 19.56
C GLU A 307 -0.39 6.47 19.85
N ALA A 308 -0.19 5.17 19.66
CA ALA A 308 -1.20 4.15 19.97
C ALA A 308 -1.57 4.13 21.47
N GLY A 309 -0.66 4.54 22.36
CA GLY A 309 -0.90 4.65 23.79
C GLY A 309 -1.47 6.00 24.25
N LEU A 310 -1.59 6.99 23.37
CA LEU A 310 -2.06 8.33 23.72
C LEU A 310 -3.59 8.43 23.69
N SER A 311 -4.13 9.21 24.64
CA SER A 311 -5.55 9.59 24.63
C SER A 311 -5.90 10.43 23.40
N VAL A 312 -7.20 10.54 23.10
CA VAL A 312 -7.70 11.37 22.00
C VAL A 312 -7.28 12.83 22.17
N GLU A 313 -7.34 13.35 23.40
CA GLU A 313 -6.95 14.71 23.77
C GLU A 313 -5.45 14.92 23.59
N GLN A 314 -4.63 13.94 23.99
CA GLN A 314 -3.17 14.00 23.83
C GLN A 314 -2.74 13.97 22.36
N ARG A 315 -3.54 13.35 21.49
CA ARG A 315 -3.32 13.41 20.03
C ARG A 315 -3.88 14.69 19.41
N GLY A 316 -4.77 15.41 20.11
CA GLY A 316 -5.49 16.55 19.56
C GLY A 316 -6.67 16.15 18.66
N GLY A 317 -7.17 14.92 18.75
CA GLY A 317 -8.35 14.46 18.03
C GLY A 317 -8.31 12.97 17.65
N ARG A 318 -9.51 12.40 17.41
CA ARG A 318 -9.69 10.95 17.20
C ARG A 318 -8.94 10.44 15.96
N GLN A 319 -9.01 11.24 14.90
CA GLN A 319 -8.49 10.93 13.56
C GLN A 319 -7.12 11.59 13.31
N VAL A 320 -6.42 12.02 14.36
CA VAL A 320 -5.08 12.62 14.25
C VAL A 320 -4.02 11.53 14.41
N HIS A 321 -3.08 11.51 13.46
CA HIS A 321 -1.91 10.64 13.49
C HIS A 321 -0.72 11.28 12.79
N THR A 322 0.52 10.92 13.15
CA THR A 322 1.69 11.28 12.36
C THR A 322 1.77 10.46 11.07
N ASP A 323 1.54 11.10 9.93
CA ASP A 323 1.59 10.44 8.62
C ASP A 323 2.97 10.49 7.97
N PHE A 324 3.85 11.39 8.41
CA PHE A 324 5.23 11.46 7.94
C PHE A 324 6.15 12.05 9.00
N LEU A 325 7.43 11.73 8.87
CA LEU A 325 8.46 12.11 9.81
C LEU A 325 9.75 12.46 9.05
N GLY A 326 10.31 13.61 9.37
CA GLY A 326 11.67 13.97 9.02
C GLY A 326 12.64 13.44 10.08
N VAL A 327 13.60 12.63 9.66
CA VAL A 327 14.64 12.06 10.52
C VAL A 327 15.97 12.70 10.12
N ASP A 328 16.53 13.52 11.02
CA ASP A 328 17.87 14.07 10.86
C ASP A 328 18.89 13.10 11.43
N LEU A 329 19.86 12.70 10.61
CA LEU A 329 20.96 11.84 11.03
C LEU A 329 22.32 12.51 10.74
N VAL A 330 23.30 12.10 11.52
CA VAL A 330 24.72 12.33 11.22
C VAL A 330 25.39 10.98 11.04
N LEU A 331 26.38 10.93 10.14
CA LEU A 331 27.24 9.77 10.02
C LEU A 331 28.41 9.92 11.00
N THR A 332 28.67 8.91 11.81
CA THR A 332 29.84 8.83 12.69
C THR A 332 30.45 7.42 12.61
N VAL A 333 31.66 7.26 13.13
CA VAL A 333 32.25 5.93 13.35
C VAL A 333 31.94 5.50 14.77
N ILE A 334 31.38 4.30 14.94
CA ILE A 334 31.26 3.64 16.24
C ILE A 334 32.06 2.34 16.15
N GLY A 335 33.15 2.27 16.91
CA GLY A 335 34.13 1.19 16.79
C GLY A 335 34.84 1.24 15.43
N ARG A 336 34.51 0.32 14.51
CA ARG A 336 35.07 0.26 13.15
C ARG A 336 34.01 0.40 12.05
N THR A 337 32.77 0.68 12.42
CA THR A 337 31.64 0.70 11.50
C THR A 337 31.10 2.12 11.35
N LEU A 338 30.75 2.50 10.12
CA LEU A 338 30.04 3.72 9.83
C LEU A 338 28.59 3.56 10.29
N THR A 339 28.17 4.37 11.26
CA THR A 339 26.85 4.26 11.88
C THR A 339 26.08 5.57 11.72
N PRO A 340 24.87 5.53 11.16
CA PRO A 340 23.98 6.68 11.18
C PRO A 340 23.40 6.87 12.58
N VAL A 341 23.54 8.09 13.13
CA VAL A 341 23.04 8.46 14.46
C VAL A 341 21.95 9.50 14.32
N VAL A 342 20.76 9.22 14.88
CA VAL A 342 19.60 10.11 14.80
C VAL A 342 19.79 11.30 15.75
N LEU A 343 19.86 12.51 15.20
CA LEU A 343 20.06 13.74 15.94
C LEU A 343 18.76 14.37 16.42
N LYS A 344 17.74 14.42 15.55
CA LYS A 344 16.41 14.94 15.88
C LYS A 344 15.36 14.41 14.91
N LEU A 345 14.11 14.46 15.36
CA LEU A 345 12.94 14.30 14.53
C LEU A 345 12.34 15.67 14.20
N ASN A 346 11.64 15.79 13.07
CA ASN A 346 10.96 17.02 12.67
C ASN A 346 9.74 16.73 11.78
N SER A 347 8.84 17.71 11.71
CA SER A 347 7.55 17.63 11.04
C SER A 347 7.54 18.19 9.61
N GLY A 348 8.69 18.53 9.01
CA GLY A 348 8.67 19.13 7.66
C GLY A 348 10.01 19.54 7.05
N LEU A 349 11.03 19.83 7.86
CA LEU A 349 12.32 20.31 7.36
C LEU A 349 13.01 19.32 6.41
N CYS A 350 12.96 18.02 6.71
CA CYS A 350 13.54 17.02 5.80
C CYS A 350 12.76 16.92 4.49
N LEU A 351 11.43 17.05 4.54
CA LEU A 351 10.59 17.05 3.34
C LEU A 351 10.86 18.28 2.46
N GLU A 352 11.06 19.45 3.08
CA GLU A 352 11.49 20.67 2.38
C GLU A 352 12.86 20.50 1.71
N ALA A 353 13.84 19.91 2.42
CA ALA A 353 15.15 19.64 1.86
C ALA A 353 15.09 18.67 0.65
N CYS A 354 14.23 17.66 0.72
CA CYS A 354 13.96 16.76 -0.40
C CYS A 354 13.32 17.49 -1.58
N GLY A 355 12.27 18.29 -1.33
CA GLY A 355 11.60 19.08 -2.36
C GLY A 355 12.52 20.12 -3.00
N ALA A 356 13.46 20.70 -2.24
CA ALA A 356 14.47 21.61 -2.76
C ALA A 356 15.42 20.90 -3.76
N LEU A 357 15.82 19.65 -3.49
CA LEU A 357 16.59 18.85 -4.46
C LEU A 357 15.81 18.60 -5.74
N GLU A 358 14.54 18.24 -5.62
CA GLU A 358 13.63 17.97 -6.75
C GLU A 358 13.41 19.23 -7.61
N GLY A 359 13.37 20.41 -6.99
CA GLY A 359 13.21 21.70 -7.66
C GLY A 359 14.48 22.25 -8.32
N LEU A 360 15.66 21.71 -8.04
CA LEU A 360 16.90 22.13 -8.72
C LEU A 360 16.81 21.75 -10.20
N TRP A 361 17.10 22.72 -11.09
CA TRP A 361 16.95 22.63 -12.56
C TRP A 361 17.63 21.42 -13.24
N ALA A 362 18.44 20.65 -12.52
CA ALA A 362 19.09 19.43 -12.99
C ALA A 362 18.16 18.20 -13.05
N VAL A 363 17.12 18.11 -12.20
CA VAL A 363 16.27 16.91 -12.07
C VAL A 363 15.21 16.77 -13.18
N PRO A 364 14.52 17.83 -13.67
CA PRO A 364 13.43 17.69 -14.64
C PRO A 364 13.83 17.13 -16.01
N ARG A 365 15.13 17.12 -16.38
CA ARG A 365 15.58 16.56 -17.67
C ARG A 365 15.48 15.05 -17.74
N LEU A 366 15.40 14.35 -16.61
CA LEU A 366 14.92 12.98 -16.57
C LEU A 366 13.39 13.05 -16.44
N ARG A 367 12.67 12.63 -17.47
CA ARG A 367 11.19 12.52 -17.48
C ARG A 367 10.58 11.72 -16.31
N ARG A 368 11.40 11.12 -15.44
CA ARG A 368 11.05 10.39 -14.21
C ARG A 368 10.73 11.28 -12.98
N SER A 369 10.82 12.61 -13.09
CA SER A 369 10.93 13.49 -11.89
C SER A 369 9.75 13.48 -10.89
N ALA A 370 8.51 13.18 -11.29
CA ALA A 370 7.39 13.09 -10.35
C ALA A 370 7.36 11.77 -9.56
N GLU A 371 7.94 10.70 -10.12
CA GLU A 371 7.82 9.31 -9.61
C GLU A 371 8.83 9.00 -8.50
N GLU A 372 9.81 9.88 -8.30
CA GLU A 372 10.79 9.80 -7.21
C GLU A 372 10.60 10.91 -6.17
N ALA A 373 9.43 11.55 -6.17
CA ALA A 373 9.10 12.63 -5.26
C ALA A 373 9.00 12.11 -3.81
N ALA A 374 9.65 12.80 -2.88
CA ALA A 374 9.66 12.46 -1.46
C ALA A 374 8.27 12.51 -0.80
N ALA A 375 7.29 13.15 -1.43
CA ALA A 375 5.92 13.21 -0.94
C ALA A 375 5.03 12.07 -1.45
N ALA A 376 5.47 11.23 -2.39
CA ALA A 376 4.57 10.25 -3.03
C ALA A 376 3.91 9.27 -2.03
N PRO A 377 4.65 8.64 -1.08
CA PRO A 377 4.02 7.78 -0.08
C PRO A 377 3.09 8.53 0.89
N LEU A 378 3.41 9.79 1.20
CA LEU A 378 2.53 10.64 2.01
C LEU A 378 1.22 10.88 1.27
N VAL A 379 1.26 11.29 0.00
CA VAL A 379 0.07 11.52 -0.83
C VAL A 379 -0.79 10.27 -0.89
N GLU A 380 -0.20 9.10 -1.10
CA GLU A 380 -0.93 7.83 -1.08
C GLU A 380 -1.67 7.60 0.25
N THR A 381 -1.01 7.83 1.39
CA THR A 381 -1.66 7.74 2.71
C THR A 381 -2.78 8.76 2.87
N MET A 382 -2.60 10.00 2.39
CA MET A 382 -3.66 11.02 2.37
C MET A 382 -4.88 10.53 1.58
N LEU A 383 -4.65 10.00 0.37
CA LEU A 383 -5.70 9.48 -0.51
C LEU A 383 -6.44 8.30 0.13
N ARG A 384 -5.71 7.32 0.68
CA ARG A 384 -6.29 6.16 1.36
C ARG A 384 -7.13 6.56 2.57
N ARG A 385 -6.59 7.43 3.45
CA ARG A 385 -7.30 7.90 4.65
C ARG A 385 -8.53 8.74 4.27
N SER A 386 -8.43 9.57 3.24
CA SER A 386 -9.56 10.30 2.67
C SER A 386 -10.64 9.35 2.14
N GLY A 387 -10.26 8.31 1.41
CA GLY A 387 -11.20 7.29 0.90
C GLY A 387 -11.93 6.60 2.04
N ARG A 388 -11.21 6.12 3.06
CA ARG A 388 -11.82 5.50 4.25
C ARG A 388 -12.77 6.45 4.98
N HIS A 389 -12.41 7.72 5.13
CA HIS A 389 -13.29 8.71 5.76
C HIS A 389 -14.59 8.93 4.97
N LEU A 390 -14.53 8.94 3.64
CA LEU A 390 -15.72 9.05 2.80
C LEU A 390 -16.63 7.81 2.88
N MET A 391 -16.04 6.65 3.17
CA MET A 391 -16.75 5.37 3.28
C MET A 391 -17.27 5.08 4.69
N ASP A 392 -16.75 5.73 5.73
CA ASP A 392 -17.16 5.52 7.12
C ASP A 392 -18.68 5.72 7.28
N GLY A 393 -19.37 4.70 7.79
CA GLY A 393 -20.82 4.67 7.99
C GLY A 393 -21.67 4.42 6.73
N LYS A 394 -21.08 4.23 5.55
CA LYS A 394 -21.83 3.89 4.32
C LYS A 394 -22.49 2.52 4.44
N GLN A 395 -23.73 2.40 3.95
CA GLN A 395 -24.45 1.13 3.95
C GLN A 395 -24.43 0.49 2.56
N LEU A 396 -23.82 -0.70 2.45
CA LEU A 396 -23.71 -1.42 1.19
C LEU A 396 -24.43 -2.77 1.26
N LEU A 397 -25.09 -3.12 0.17
CA LEU A 397 -25.61 -4.47 -0.07
C LEU A 397 -24.57 -5.30 -0.84
N VAL A 398 -24.30 -6.50 -0.36
CA VAL A 398 -23.42 -7.48 -0.99
C VAL A 398 -24.27 -8.67 -1.46
N ILE A 399 -24.12 -9.06 -2.73
CA ILE A 399 -24.82 -10.22 -3.30
C ILE A 399 -23.82 -11.36 -3.50
N GLY A 400 -24.05 -12.49 -2.85
CA GLY A 400 -23.14 -13.64 -2.86
C GLY A 400 -21.93 -13.41 -1.98
N ALA A 401 -21.78 -14.22 -0.94
CA ALA A 401 -20.74 -14.07 0.06
C ALA A 401 -19.38 -14.64 -0.37
N GLY A 402 -19.40 -15.60 -1.31
CA GLY A 402 -18.25 -16.38 -1.74
C GLY A 402 -17.65 -17.24 -0.61
N GLY A 403 -16.69 -18.11 -0.95
CA GLY A 403 -16.04 -18.99 0.02
C GLY A 403 -15.03 -18.32 0.95
N VAL A 404 -14.26 -19.15 1.68
CA VAL A 404 -13.21 -18.70 2.62
C VAL A 404 -12.17 -17.79 1.97
N SER A 405 -11.87 -17.97 0.68
CA SER A 405 -10.99 -17.08 -0.08
C SER A 405 -11.43 -15.61 -0.10
N LYS A 406 -12.67 -15.31 0.29
CA LYS A 406 -13.24 -13.96 0.34
C LYS A 406 -13.39 -13.43 1.77
N LYS A 407 -12.86 -14.13 2.78
CA LYS A 407 -12.89 -13.70 4.19
C LYS A 407 -12.36 -12.27 4.37
N PHE A 408 -11.30 -11.92 3.64
CA PHE A 408 -10.68 -10.60 3.69
C PHE A 408 -11.66 -9.46 3.38
N VAL A 409 -12.73 -9.71 2.60
CA VAL A 409 -13.71 -8.68 2.23
C VAL A 409 -14.44 -8.17 3.47
N TRP A 410 -14.87 -9.08 4.34
CA TRP A 410 -15.61 -8.77 5.55
C TRP A 410 -14.74 -8.06 6.58
N GLU A 411 -13.49 -8.50 6.72
CA GLU A 411 -12.51 -7.89 7.62
C GLU A 411 -12.18 -6.47 7.15
N ALA A 412 -11.87 -6.29 5.87
CA ALA A 412 -11.52 -5.00 5.30
C ALA A 412 -12.72 -4.03 5.27
N ALA A 413 -13.93 -4.50 4.97
CA ALA A 413 -15.13 -3.66 5.00
C ALA A 413 -15.41 -3.10 6.40
N ARG A 414 -15.24 -3.93 7.44
CA ARG A 414 -15.31 -3.48 8.84
C ARG A 414 -14.25 -2.43 9.11
N ASP A 415 -13.02 -2.63 8.63
CA ASP A 415 -11.93 -1.67 8.80
C ASP A 415 -12.23 -0.33 8.09
N TYR A 416 -12.97 -0.33 6.99
CA TYR A 416 -13.40 0.90 6.32
C TYR A 416 -14.58 1.61 7.02
N GLY A 417 -15.16 1.02 8.07
CA GLY A 417 -16.34 1.55 8.74
C GLY A 417 -17.65 1.30 7.97
N LEU A 418 -17.67 0.34 7.04
CA LEU A 418 -18.87 0.02 6.26
C LEU A 418 -19.89 -0.73 7.10
N THR A 419 -21.17 -0.40 6.90
CA THR A 419 -22.29 -1.23 7.34
C THR A 419 -22.70 -2.13 6.19
N LEU A 420 -22.53 -3.44 6.34
CA LEU A 420 -22.87 -4.39 5.28
C LEU A 420 -24.21 -5.08 5.53
N HIS A 421 -24.95 -5.26 4.44
CA HIS A 421 -26.08 -6.17 4.35
C HIS A 421 -25.74 -7.24 3.31
N LEU A 422 -26.03 -8.50 3.58
CA LEU A 422 -25.67 -9.63 2.71
C LEU A 422 -26.92 -10.34 2.22
N VAL A 423 -26.93 -10.66 0.93
CA VAL A 423 -27.84 -11.62 0.30
C VAL A 423 -27.05 -12.90 -0.01
N GLU A 424 -27.51 -14.03 0.50
CA GLU A 424 -26.81 -15.31 0.38
C GLU A 424 -27.79 -16.49 0.40
N SER A 425 -27.45 -17.55 -0.35
CA SER A 425 -28.18 -18.81 -0.46
C SER A 425 -28.00 -19.67 0.78
N ASP A 426 -26.79 -19.78 1.34
CA ASP A 426 -26.57 -20.57 2.55
C ASP A 426 -26.93 -19.78 3.83
N PRO A 427 -28.00 -20.14 4.56
CA PRO A 427 -28.36 -19.47 5.80
C PRO A 427 -27.33 -19.69 6.93
N ASN A 428 -26.42 -20.66 6.80
CA ASN A 428 -25.35 -20.93 7.77
C ASN A 428 -23.99 -20.36 7.36
N HIS A 429 -23.95 -19.55 6.29
CA HIS A 429 -22.70 -18.98 5.81
C HIS A 429 -21.99 -18.17 6.90
N PHE A 430 -20.66 -18.30 7.04
CA PHE A 430 -19.90 -17.65 8.12
C PHE A 430 -20.08 -16.12 8.15
N ALA A 431 -20.25 -15.51 6.97
CA ALA A 431 -20.44 -14.07 6.83
C ALA A 431 -21.76 -13.56 7.40
N SER A 432 -22.76 -14.42 7.64
CA SER A 432 -24.04 -14.04 8.26
C SER A 432 -23.86 -13.40 9.64
N GLN A 433 -22.79 -13.75 10.36
CA GLN A 433 -22.45 -13.21 11.68
C GLN A 433 -21.62 -11.93 11.61
N LEU A 434 -21.15 -11.54 10.41
CA LEU A 434 -20.27 -10.40 10.19
C LEU A 434 -21.01 -9.18 9.61
N VAL A 435 -22.32 -9.31 9.34
CA VAL A 435 -23.14 -8.28 8.67
C VAL A 435 -24.25 -7.76 9.57
N GLN A 436 -24.72 -6.54 9.29
CA GLN A 436 -25.81 -5.90 10.02
C GLN A 436 -27.18 -6.52 9.67
N THR A 437 -27.33 -7.00 8.43
CA THR A 437 -28.55 -7.67 7.99
C THR A 437 -28.20 -8.79 7.04
N PHE A 438 -28.80 -9.95 7.28
CA PHE A 438 -28.71 -11.10 6.41
C PHE A 438 -30.07 -11.33 5.72
N ILE A 439 -30.05 -11.52 4.41
CA ILE A 439 -31.21 -11.81 3.58
C ILE A 439 -30.95 -13.17 2.94
N HIS A 440 -31.60 -14.20 3.48
CA HIS A 440 -31.59 -15.52 2.86
C HIS A 440 -32.38 -15.46 1.55
N PHE A 441 -31.70 -15.69 0.43
CA PHE A 441 -32.29 -15.72 -0.90
C PHE A 441 -31.43 -16.61 -1.78
N ASP A 442 -32.05 -17.47 -2.57
CA ASP A 442 -31.31 -18.32 -3.49
C ASP A 442 -30.74 -17.50 -4.66
N VAL A 443 -29.44 -17.22 -4.59
CA VAL A 443 -28.68 -16.50 -5.60
C VAL A 443 -27.98 -17.43 -6.60
N THR A 444 -28.27 -18.74 -6.63
CA THR A 444 -27.62 -19.67 -7.56
C THR A 444 -28.43 -19.94 -8.83
N GLU A 445 -29.75 -19.66 -8.84
CA GLU A 445 -30.59 -19.80 -10.05
C GLU A 445 -30.53 -18.55 -10.95
N HIS A 446 -29.46 -18.43 -11.73
CA HIS A 446 -29.24 -17.25 -12.56
C HIS A 446 -30.09 -17.12 -13.83
N ARG A 447 -30.79 -18.18 -14.26
CA ARG A 447 -31.71 -18.07 -15.42
C ARG A 447 -32.93 -17.21 -15.13
N ARG A 448 -33.19 -16.95 -13.84
CA ARG A 448 -34.30 -16.13 -13.34
C ARG A 448 -33.83 -14.81 -12.76
N ASP A 449 -32.61 -14.37 -13.06
CA ASP A 449 -32.02 -13.15 -12.50
C ASP A 449 -32.92 -11.90 -12.66
N GLU A 450 -33.67 -11.76 -13.75
CA GLU A 450 -34.63 -10.64 -13.91
C GLU A 450 -35.77 -10.69 -12.89
N GLU A 451 -36.33 -11.88 -12.63
CA GLU A 451 -37.37 -12.09 -11.62
C GLU A 451 -36.78 -11.98 -10.22
N ASN A 452 -35.62 -12.59 -10.00
CA ASN A 452 -34.91 -12.58 -8.73
C ASN A 452 -34.56 -11.15 -8.30
N ALA A 453 -34.14 -10.29 -9.24
CA ALA A 453 -33.87 -8.88 -8.97
C ALA A 453 -35.12 -8.13 -8.47
N LEU A 454 -36.30 -8.39 -9.06
CA LEU A 454 -37.56 -7.78 -8.62
C LEU A 454 -37.93 -8.24 -7.19
N LEU A 455 -37.85 -9.54 -6.94
CA LEU A 455 -38.13 -10.13 -5.62
C LEU A 455 -37.15 -9.61 -4.56
N LEU A 456 -35.86 -9.54 -4.87
CA LEU A 456 -34.86 -8.98 -3.97
C LEU A 456 -35.09 -7.50 -3.71
N ALA A 457 -35.47 -6.72 -4.72
CA ALA A 457 -35.78 -5.31 -4.54
C ALA A 457 -36.98 -5.12 -3.58
N GLU A 458 -38.00 -5.97 -3.67
CA GLU A 458 -39.11 -5.98 -2.70
C GLU A 458 -38.63 -6.32 -1.29
N LEU A 459 -37.79 -7.36 -1.13
CA LEU A 459 -37.24 -7.76 0.17
C LEU A 459 -36.37 -6.67 0.81
N VAL A 460 -35.57 -5.95 0.01
CA VAL A 460 -34.74 -4.83 0.46
C VAL A 460 -35.62 -3.65 0.88
N ARG A 461 -36.62 -3.28 0.07
CA ARG A 461 -37.56 -2.19 0.39
C ARG A 461 -38.39 -2.49 1.64
N ALA A 462 -38.85 -3.72 1.80
CA ALA A 462 -39.62 -4.14 2.98
C ALA A 462 -38.84 -4.00 4.30
N ARG A 463 -37.50 -4.04 4.24
CA ARG A 463 -36.61 -3.84 5.39
C ARG A 463 -36.24 -2.38 5.65
N ASN A 464 -36.69 -1.44 4.81
CA ASN A 464 -36.35 -0.01 4.87
C ASN A 464 -34.84 0.26 4.91
N LEU A 465 -34.05 -0.54 4.20
CA LEU A 465 -32.60 -0.35 4.11
C LEU A 465 -32.30 0.93 3.31
N LYS A 466 -31.45 1.81 3.86
CA LYS A 466 -30.96 3.01 3.19
C LYS A 466 -29.58 2.73 2.62
N LEU A 467 -29.55 2.14 1.45
CA LEU A 467 -28.31 1.73 0.80
C LEU A 467 -27.66 2.92 0.08
N ASP A 468 -26.36 3.11 0.29
CA ASP A 468 -25.52 4.01 -0.49
C ASP A 468 -25.00 3.33 -1.76
N GLY A 469 -24.90 1.99 -1.76
CA GLY A 469 -24.39 1.22 -2.89
C GLY A 469 -24.71 -0.27 -2.80
N CYS A 470 -24.50 -0.98 -3.91
CA CYS A 470 -24.65 -2.43 -3.99
C CYS A 470 -23.58 -3.00 -4.93
N PHE A 471 -22.94 -4.10 -4.54
CA PHE A 471 -21.88 -4.72 -5.32
C PHE A 471 -21.78 -6.22 -5.07
N SER A 472 -21.05 -6.91 -5.95
CA SER A 472 -20.61 -8.28 -5.72
C SER A 472 -19.17 -8.42 -6.19
N PHE A 473 -18.43 -9.30 -5.52
CA PHE A 473 -17.12 -9.79 -5.94
C PHE A 473 -17.20 -11.26 -6.40
N TRP A 474 -18.40 -11.85 -6.40
CA TRP A 474 -18.65 -13.20 -6.87
C TRP A 474 -19.11 -13.15 -8.32
N ASP A 475 -18.37 -13.81 -9.20
CA ASP A 475 -18.51 -13.64 -10.65
C ASP A 475 -19.91 -13.95 -11.17
N ASP A 476 -20.57 -14.93 -10.58
CA ASP A 476 -21.88 -15.40 -11.02
C ASP A 476 -22.99 -14.40 -10.66
N CYS A 477 -22.84 -13.68 -9.54
CA CYS A 477 -23.84 -12.74 -9.04
C CYS A 477 -23.79 -11.36 -9.71
N LEU A 478 -22.87 -11.09 -10.65
CA LEU A 478 -22.67 -9.75 -11.21
C LEU A 478 -23.85 -9.26 -12.06
N VAL A 479 -24.51 -10.16 -12.79
CA VAL A 479 -25.70 -9.85 -13.60
C VAL A 479 -26.88 -9.52 -12.68
N LEU A 480 -27.19 -10.40 -11.72
CA LEU A 480 -28.19 -10.16 -10.68
C LEU A 480 -27.95 -8.84 -9.95
N THR A 481 -26.71 -8.55 -9.57
CA THR A 481 -26.32 -7.32 -8.89
C THR A 481 -26.66 -6.10 -9.74
N ALA A 482 -26.31 -6.09 -11.03
CA ALA A 482 -26.60 -4.97 -11.91
C ALA A 482 -28.11 -4.78 -12.13
N LEU A 483 -28.87 -5.87 -12.27
CA LEU A 483 -30.33 -5.83 -12.38
C LEU A 483 -30.95 -5.24 -11.11
N LEU A 484 -30.51 -5.71 -9.94
CA LEU A 484 -30.98 -5.19 -8.65
C LEU A 484 -30.63 -3.72 -8.46
N CYS A 485 -29.42 -3.29 -8.81
CA CYS A 485 -29.02 -1.89 -8.78
C CYS A 485 -29.93 -1.03 -9.65
N ARG A 486 -30.28 -1.51 -10.86
CA ARG A 486 -31.24 -0.82 -11.74
C ARG A 486 -32.61 -0.68 -11.07
N GLU A 487 -33.12 -1.75 -10.45
CA GLU A 487 -34.42 -1.72 -9.75
C GLU A 487 -34.42 -0.79 -8.53
N LEU A 488 -33.30 -0.70 -7.81
CA LEU A 488 -33.15 0.15 -6.62
C LEU A 488 -32.70 1.58 -6.93
N GLY A 489 -32.30 1.88 -8.17
CA GLY A 489 -31.75 3.18 -8.56
C GLY A 489 -30.35 3.45 -7.99
N LEU A 490 -29.56 2.39 -7.79
CA LEU A 490 -28.18 2.46 -7.29
C LEU A 490 -27.15 2.50 -8.44
N PRO A 491 -25.96 3.10 -8.24
CA PRO A 491 -24.89 3.11 -9.23
C PRO A 491 -24.40 1.69 -9.55
N CYS A 492 -24.35 1.35 -10.84
CA CYS A 492 -23.72 0.12 -11.34
C CYS A 492 -23.51 0.22 -12.87
N SER A 493 -22.63 -0.61 -13.42
CA SER A 493 -22.59 -0.80 -14.87
C SER A 493 -23.92 -1.39 -15.38
N PRO A 494 -24.36 -1.05 -16.61
CA PRO A 494 -25.65 -1.49 -17.11
C PRO A 494 -25.78 -3.02 -17.15
N PRO A 495 -26.95 -3.61 -16.84
CA PRO A 495 -27.14 -5.06 -16.90
C PRO A 495 -26.74 -5.67 -18.25
N ALA A 496 -27.04 -4.99 -19.36
CA ALA A 496 -26.66 -5.45 -20.69
C ALA A 496 -25.14 -5.57 -20.89
N ALA A 497 -24.35 -4.70 -20.25
CA ALA A 497 -22.89 -4.76 -20.28
C ALA A 497 -22.36 -5.93 -19.44
N MET A 498 -22.94 -6.17 -18.26
CA MET A 498 -22.60 -7.31 -17.41
C MET A 498 -22.93 -8.64 -18.10
N CYS A 499 -24.12 -8.78 -18.69
CA CYS A 499 -24.50 -9.98 -19.44
C CYS A 499 -23.60 -10.23 -20.64
N LEU A 500 -23.18 -9.16 -21.32
CA LEU A 500 -22.26 -9.26 -22.44
C LEU A 500 -20.89 -9.79 -21.99
N ALA A 501 -20.30 -9.17 -20.97
CA ALA A 501 -18.98 -9.54 -20.43
C ALA A 501 -18.96 -10.97 -19.88
N LYS A 502 -20.03 -11.40 -19.18
CA LYS A 502 -20.12 -12.72 -18.54
C LYS A 502 -20.14 -13.88 -19.54
N GLN A 503 -20.70 -13.69 -20.74
CA GLN A 503 -20.74 -14.73 -21.77
C GLN A 503 -19.54 -14.61 -22.72
N LYS A 504 -18.58 -15.52 -22.59
CA LYS A 504 -17.28 -15.46 -23.28
C LYS A 504 -17.39 -15.33 -24.79
N SER A 505 -18.17 -16.18 -25.46
CA SER A 505 -18.31 -16.09 -26.92
C SER A 505 -19.00 -14.81 -27.37
N ARG A 506 -20.00 -14.34 -26.61
CA ARG A 506 -20.74 -13.12 -26.91
C ARG A 506 -19.85 -11.89 -26.80
N THR A 507 -18.98 -11.83 -25.79
CA THR A 507 -17.93 -10.80 -25.67
C THR A 507 -17.07 -10.75 -26.93
N GLN A 508 -16.48 -11.88 -27.31
CA GLN A 508 -15.56 -11.96 -28.46
C GLN A 508 -16.26 -11.55 -29.76
N LEU A 509 -17.43 -12.13 -30.04
CA LEU A 509 -18.21 -11.84 -31.25
C LEU A 509 -18.68 -10.39 -31.32
N HIS A 510 -19.04 -9.79 -30.19
CA HIS A 510 -19.40 -8.37 -30.12
C HIS A 510 -18.20 -7.48 -30.45
N LEU A 511 -17.06 -7.71 -29.80
CA LEU A 511 -15.85 -6.91 -29.99
C LEU A 511 -15.27 -7.05 -31.41
N LEU A 512 -15.39 -8.22 -32.06
CA LEU A 512 -15.05 -8.41 -33.48
C LEU A 512 -15.86 -7.51 -34.43
N ARG A 513 -17.11 -7.17 -34.06
CA ARG A 513 -18.00 -6.32 -34.87
C ARG A 513 -17.79 -4.84 -34.60
N CYS A 514 -17.22 -4.47 -33.46
CA CYS A 514 -16.85 -3.10 -33.15
C CYS A 514 -15.68 -2.68 -34.05
N GLN A 515 -15.98 -1.91 -35.09
CA GLN A 515 -15.00 -1.32 -36.01
C GLN A 515 -15.06 0.21 -35.95
N GLY A 516 -13.91 0.85 -36.10
CA GLY A 516 -13.79 2.31 -36.18
C GLY A 516 -13.26 2.96 -34.90
N PRO A 517 -13.33 4.30 -34.80
CA PRO A 517 -12.80 5.02 -33.65
C PRO A 517 -13.56 4.71 -32.34
N PRO A 518 -12.91 4.84 -31.18
CA PRO A 518 -11.52 5.26 -31.00
C PRO A 518 -10.50 4.18 -31.43
N TRP A 519 -9.39 4.60 -32.05
CA TRP A 519 -8.28 3.70 -32.38
C TRP A 519 -7.42 3.40 -31.13
N PRO A 520 -6.87 2.18 -30.97
CA PRO A 520 -7.11 0.99 -31.80
C PRO A 520 -8.52 0.39 -31.61
N SER A 521 -9.05 -0.21 -32.68
CA SER A 521 -10.34 -0.91 -32.68
C SER A 521 -10.31 -2.14 -31.77
N THR A 522 -11.36 -2.40 -31.01
CA THR A 522 -11.45 -3.58 -30.14
C THR A 522 -11.42 -4.90 -30.91
N SER A 523 -11.80 -4.90 -32.18
CA SER A 523 -11.70 -6.05 -33.08
C SER A 523 -10.28 -6.58 -33.25
N LEU A 524 -9.25 -5.77 -32.95
CA LEU A 524 -7.84 -6.19 -32.99
C LEU A 524 -7.46 -7.11 -31.81
N HIS A 525 -8.23 -7.09 -30.73
CA HIS A 525 -7.96 -7.86 -29.51
C HIS A 525 -8.83 -9.10 -29.43
N ALA A 526 -10.02 -9.08 -30.03
CA ALA A 526 -10.94 -10.20 -30.00
C ALA A 526 -10.45 -11.39 -30.84
N VAL A 527 -10.88 -12.59 -30.45
CA VAL A 527 -10.42 -13.88 -30.97
C VAL A 527 -11.59 -14.59 -31.65
N ALA A 528 -11.31 -15.32 -32.73
CA ALA A 528 -12.34 -16.12 -33.40
C ALA A 528 -12.87 -17.22 -32.46
N CYS A 529 -14.19 -17.32 -32.34
CA CYS A 529 -14.84 -18.34 -31.52
C CYS A 529 -16.22 -18.73 -32.06
N CYS A 530 -16.72 -19.87 -31.63
CA CYS A 530 -18.08 -20.35 -31.88
C CYS A 530 -18.71 -20.88 -30.59
N PRO A 531 -19.93 -20.44 -30.22
CA PRO A 531 -20.70 -21.06 -29.13
C PRO A 531 -21.16 -22.47 -29.53
N LEU A 532 -21.29 -23.35 -28.53
CA LEU A 532 -21.62 -24.76 -28.66
C LEU A 532 -22.71 -25.15 -27.65
N GLU A 533 -23.89 -25.53 -28.13
CA GLU A 533 -24.98 -26.04 -27.28
C GLU A 533 -25.29 -27.52 -27.56
N ASN A 534 -24.96 -28.00 -28.76
CA ASN A 534 -25.19 -29.38 -29.17
C ASN A 534 -24.09 -29.90 -30.11
N GLU A 535 -24.11 -31.20 -30.40
CA GLU A 535 -23.11 -31.85 -31.25
C GLU A 535 -23.05 -31.27 -32.67
N ALA A 536 -24.17 -30.78 -33.22
CA ALA A 536 -24.17 -30.17 -34.55
C ALA A 536 -23.44 -28.82 -34.57
N ASP A 537 -23.42 -28.11 -33.45
CA ASP A 537 -22.61 -26.89 -33.30
C ASP A 537 -21.11 -27.22 -33.31
N VAL A 538 -20.71 -28.36 -32.71
CA VAL A 538 -19.32 -28.84 -32.74
C VAL A 538 -18.88 -29.11 -34.16
N GLU A 539 -19.69 -29.84 -34.94
CA GLU A 539 -19.37 -30.13 -36.34
C GLU A 539 -19.21 -28.84 -37.17
N ARG A 540 -20.05 -27.84 -36.92
CA ARG A 540 -19.93 -26.53 -37.59
C ARG A 540 -18.68 -25.78 -37.14
N ALA A 541 -18.39 -25.75 -35.84
CA ALA A 541 -17.31 -24.99 -35.25
C ALA A 541 -15.92 -25.47 -35.69
N ILE A 542 -15.73 -26.78 -35.87
CA ILE A 542 -14.47 -27.38 -36.35
C ILE A 542 -14.03 -26.82 -37.72
N TYR A 543 -14.98 -26.38 -38.55
CA TYR A 543 -14.68 -25.77 -39.87
C TYR A 543 -14.58 -24.24 -39.82
N GLN A 544 -15.03 -23.60 -38.76
CA GLN A 544 -15.08 -22.13 -38.62
C GLN A 544 -13.94 -21.57 -37.77
N VAL A 545 -13.48 -22.33 -36.78
CA VAL A 545 -12.40 -21.93 -35.87
C VAL A 545 -11.11 -22.67 -36.25
N PRO A 546 -9.98 -21.97 -36.44
CA PRO A 546 -8.69 -22.62 -36.67
C PRO A 546 -8.32 -23.55 -35.51
N LEU A 547 -7.79 -24.74 -35.84
CA LEU A 547 -7.25 -25.69 -34.85
C LEU A 547 -5.71 -25.65 -34.84
N PRO A 548 -5.05 -25.81 -33.66
CA PRO A 548 -5.63 -26.17 -32.37
C PRO A 548 -6.52 -25.06 -31.79
N GLY A 549 -7.54 -25.46 -31.03
CA GLY A 549 -8.49 -24.58 -30.38
C GLY A 549 -8.55 -24.86 -28.87
N VAL A 550 -9.22 -23.98 -28.15
CA VAL A 550 -9.53 -24.13 -26.72
C VAL A 550 -11.03 -24.27 -26.59
N MET A 551 -11.47 -25.41 -26.07
CA MET A 551 -12.85 -25.59 -25.65
C MET A 551 -12.98 -25.21 -24.18
N LYS A 552 -13.95 -24.36 -23.85
CA LYS A 552 -14.21 -23.92 -22.48
C LYS A 552 -15.69 -23.70 -22.24
N LEU A 553 -16.13 -23.69 -20.98
CA LEU A 553 -17.49 -23.33 -20.59
C LEU A 553 -17.72 -21.83 -20.83
N GLU A 554 -18.93 -21.46 -21.28
CA GLU A 554 -19.32 -20.06 -21.52
C GLU A 554 -19.28 -19.23 -20.24
N PHE A 555 -19.81 -19.81 -19.16
CA PHE A 555 -20.02 -19.15 -17.87
C PHE A 555 -19.11 -19.68 -16.77
N GLY A 556 -18.34 -20.73 -17.05
CA GLY A 556 -17.49 -21.39 -16.06
C GLY A 556 -16.29 -20.54 -15.63
N SER A 557 -15.71 -20.92 -14.49
CA SER A 557 -14.57 -20.25 -13.85
C SER A 557 -13.53 -21.29 -13.36
N GLY A 558 -12.34 -20.83 -12.97
CA GLY A 558 -11.29 -21.69 -12.41
C GLY A 558 -10.74 -22.74 -13.38
N ALA A 559 -10.75 -22.45 -14.68
CA ALA A 559 -10.36 -23.38 -15.75
C ALA A 559 -11.14 -24.71 -15.81
N VAL A 560 -12.29 -24.80 -15.13
CA VAL A 560 -13.14 -25.99 -15.15
C VAL A 560 -13.68 -26.22 -16.56
N GLY A 561 -13.55 -27.46 -17.04
CA GLY A 561 -13.98 -27.85 -18.38
C GLY A 561 -13.17 -27.25 -19.53
N VAL A 562 -12.06 -26.55 -19.26
CA VAL A 562 -11.16 -26.03 -20.29
C VAL A 562 -10.30 -27.16 -20.86
N GLN A 563 -10.17 -27.25 -22.18
CA GLN A 563 -9.27 -28.19 -22.83
C GLN A 563 -8.69 -27.64 -24.14
N LEU A 564 -7.37 -27.82 -24.32
CA LEU A 564 -6.70 -27.70 -25.61
C LEU A 564 -7.08 -28.88 -26.51
N VAL A 565 -7.73 -28.58 -27.65
CA VAL A 565 -8.16 -29.57 -28.65
C VAL A 565 -7.41 -29.36 -29.96
N LYS A 566 -6.79 -30.42 -30.49
CA LYS A 566 -5.90 -30.36 -31.66
C LYS A 566 -6.61 -30.68 -32.97
N ASP A 567 -7.71 -31.42 -32.91
CA ASP A 567 -8.45 -31.91 -34.07
C ASP A 567 -9.94 -32.10 -33.74
N GLY A 568 -10.74 -32.35 -34.78
CA GLY A 568 -12.19 -32.57 -34.67
C GLY A 568 -12.57 -33.72 -33.73
N PRO A 569 -11.92 -34.90 -33.78
CA PRO A 569 -12.16 -35.99 -32.83
C PRO A 569 -12.02 -35.55 -31.37
N GLN A 570 -10.97 -34.82 -31.01
CA GLN A 570 -10.79 -34.30 -29.64
C GLN A 570 -11.88 -33.31 -29.25
N CYS A 571 -12.36 -32.48 -30.19
CA CYS A 571 -13.48 -31.57 -29.94
C CYS A 571 -14.76 -32.34 -29.56
N ARG A 572 -15.10 -33.38 -30.33
CA ARG A 572 -16.28 -34.22 -30.06
C ARG A 572 -16.18 -34.94 -28.72
N GLU A 573 -15.05 -35.58 -28.47
CA GLU A 573 -14.82 -36.34 -27.24
C GLU A 573 -14.96 -35.45 -26.00
N HIS A 574 -14.32 -34.27 -26.03
CA HIS A 574 -14.40 -33.35 -24.90
C HIS A 574 -15.80 -32.79 -24.70
N PHE A 575 -16.50 -32.41 -25.78
CA PHE A 575 -17.86 -31.91 -25.70
C PHE A 575 -18.83 -32.95 -25.11
N SER A 576 -18.80 -34.20 -25.63
CA SER A 576 -19.63 -35.29 -25.11
C SER A 576 -19.32 -35.60 -23.64
N ARG A 577 -18.05 -35.52 -23.23
CA ARG A 577 -17.66 -35.68 -21.83
C ARG A 577 -18.25 -34.59 -20.95
N ILE A 578 -18.12 -33.31 -21.31
CA ILE A 578 -18.62 -32.21 -20.49
C ILE A 578 -20.16 -32.23 -20.37
N LEU A 579 -20.87 -32.57 -21.45
CA LEU A 579 -22.33 -32.75 -21.39
C LEU A 579 -22.77 -33.88 -20.44
N HIS A 580 -21.92 -34.87 -20.23
CA HIS A 580 -22.18 -35.97 -19.31
C HIS A 580 -21.76 -35.63 -17.87
N ASP A 581 -20.56 -35.10 -17.69
CA ASP A 581 -19.92 -34.93 -16.38
C ASP A 581 -20.40 -33.69 -15.63
N LEU A 582 -20.85 -32.65 -16.34
CA LEU A 582 -21.19 -31.34 -15.77
C LEU A 582 -22.60 -30.96 -16.20
N GLN A 583 -23.63 -31.39 -15.47
CA GLN A 583 -25.04 -31.09 -15.77
C GLN A 583 -25.63 -30.01 -14.86
N GLY A 584 -25.10 -29.85 -13.65
CA GLY A 584 -25.53 -28.83 -12.69
C GLY A 584 -24.46 -28.47 -11.66
N GLU A 585 -24.80 -27.53 -10.77
CA GLU A 585 -23.87 -26.98 -9.77
C GLU A 585 -23.36 -28.03 -8.77
N ALA A 586 -24.17 -29.05 -8.50
CA ALA A 586 -23.81 -30.14 -7.61
C ALA A 586 -22.66 -31.00 -8.16
N ASP A 587 -22.44 -30.98 -9.48
CA ASP A 587 -21.33 -31.67 -10.11
C ASP A 587 -20.03 -30.89 -9.92
N HIS A 588 -20.09 -29.56 -10.05
CA HIS A 588 -18.96 -28.67 -9.82
C HIS A 588 -19.38 -27.20 -9.66
N PRO A 589 -18.89 -26.46 -8.65
CA PRO A 589 -19.23 -25.05 -8.48
C PRO A 589 -18.75 -24.18 -9.66
N GLY A 590 -17.59 -24.51 -10.25
CA GLY A 590 -17.04 -23.78 -11.39
C GLY A 590 -17.73 -23.97 -12.75
N ILE A 591 -18.87 -24.70 -12.83
CA ILE A 591 -19.60 -24.90 -14.10
C ILE A 591 -20.22 -23.60 -14.65
N GLY A 592 -20.37 -22.57 -13.80
CA GLY A 592 -21.10 -21.34 -14.10
C GLY A 592 -22.46 -21.30 -13.39
N LEU A 593 -22.52 -21.85 -12.18
CA LEU A 593 -23.60 -21.75 -11.19
C LEU A 593 -24.98 -21.32 -11.76
N GLY A 594 -25.80 -22.28 -12.21
CA GLY A 594 -27.16 -21.99 -12.68
C GLY A 594 -27.30 -21.55 -14.14
N TRP A 595 -26.25 -20.98 -14.74
CA TRP A 595 -26.26 -20.67 -16.18
C TRP A 595 -26.23 -21.94 -17.05
N GLY A 596 -25.65 -23.03 -16.54
CA GLY A 596 -25.57 -24.33 -17.22
C GLY A 596 -24.21 -24.59 -17.86
N ASN A 597 -24.14 -25.63 -18.70
CA ASN A 597 -22.90 -26.19 -19.23
C ASN A 597 -22.63 -25.85 -20.71
N ALA A 598 -23.23 -24.76 -21.21
CA ALA A 598 -22.95 -24.29 -22.56
C ALA A 598 -21.45 -24.04 -22.75
N MET A 599 -20.91 -24.38 -23.91
CA MET A 599 -19.50 -24.30 -24.21
C MET A 599 -19.21 -23.34 -25.37
N LEU A 600 -17.94 -23.03 -25.59
CA LEU A 600 -17.44 -22.45 -26.82
C LEU A 600 -16.17 -23.16 -27.30
N LEU A 601 -15.94 -23.13 -28.61
CA LEU A 601 -14.64 -23.38 -29.23
C LEU A 601 -14.02 -22.03 -29.62
N MET A 602 -12.83 -21.74 -29.08
CA MET A 602 -12.06 -20.53 -29.37
C MET A 602 -10.73 -20.90 -30.04
N GLU A 603 -10.21 -20.06 -30.92
CA GLU A 603 -8.86 -20.22 -31.47
C GLU A 603 -7.82 -20.27 -30.33
N PHE A 604 -6.84 -21.17 -30.41
CA PHE A 604 -5.73 -21.19 -29.47
C PHE A 604 -4.81 -19.99 -29.70
N VAL A 605 -4.66 -19.15 -28.68
CA VAL A 605 -3.81 -17.97 -28.74
C VAL A 605 -2.46 -18.23 -28.05
N GLU A 606 -1.40 -18.28 -28.85
CA GLU A 606 -0.03 -18.40 -28.35
C GLU A 606 0.50 -17.04 -27.83
N GLY A 607 1.13 -17.05 -26.66
CA GLY A 607 1.71 -15.86 -26.03
C GLY A 607 1.87 -16.01 -24.52
N THR A 608 2.49 -15.02 -23.89
CA THR A 608 2.51 -14.90 -22.42
C THR A 608 1.18 -14.38 -21.93
N GLU A 609 0.74 -14.83 -20.76
CA GLU A 609 -0.58 -14.47 -20.21
C GLU A 609 -0.44 -13.42 -19.12
N HIS A 610 -1.39 -12.48 -19.10
CA HIS A 610 -1.37 -11.31 -18.25
C HIS A 610 -2.76 -11.00 -17.74
N ASP A 611 -2.85 -10.71 -16.46
CA ASP A 611 -4.06 -10.16 -15.84
C ASP A 611 -3.92 -8.66 -15.69
N VAL A 612 -4.96 -7.93 -16.06
CA VAL A 612 -5.02 -6.48 -15.95
C VAL A 612 -6.19 -6.08 -15.05
N ASP A 613 -5.88 -5.65 -13.83
CA ASP A 613 -6.86 -5.06 -12.92
C ASP A 613 -6.99 -3.56 -13.19
N LEU A 614 -8.13 -3.17 -13.76
CA LEU A 614 -8.49 -1.79 -14.09
C LEU A 614 -9.39 -1.19 -13.02
N VAL A 615 -9.18 0.09 -12.70
CA VAL A 615 -10.16 0.91 -11.98
C VAL A 615 -10.72 1.94 -12.95
N VAL A 616 -12.02 1.87 -13.25
CA VAL A 616 -12.70 2.74 -14.22
C VAL A 616 -13.84 3.47 -13.52
N PHE A 617 -13.96 4.78 -13.78
CA PHE A 617 -15.05 5.61 -13.29
C PHE A 617 -15.44 6.65 -14.33
N GLY A 618 -16.72 6.78 -14.64
CA GLY A 618 -17.25 7.67 -15.68
C GLY A 618 -16.61 7.42 -17.04
N GLY A 619 -16.30 6.15 -17.37
CA GLY A 619 -15.62 5.76 -18.61
C GLY A 619 -14.15 6.19 -18.69
N ARG A 620 -13.53 6.61 -17.58
CA ARG A 620 -12.11 7.01 -17.52
C ARG A 620 -11.30 5.98 -16.74
N LEU A 621 -10.15 5.60 -17.29
CA LEU A 621 -9.16 4.79 -16.59
C LEU A 621 -8.51 5.62 -15.47
N LEU A 622 -8.66 5.16 -14.23
CA LEU A 622 -8.06 5.78 -13.05
C LEU A 622 -6.73 5.12 -12.66
N ALA A 623 -6.66 3.80 -12.74
CA ALA A 623 -5.46 3.01 -12.48
C ALA A 623 -5.54 1.67 -13.23
N ALA A 624 -4.38 1.08 -13.50
CA ALA A 624 -4.25 -0.27 -14.04
C ALA A 624 -3.07 -0.97 -13.34
N PHE A 625 -3.21 -2.26 -13.06
CA PHE A 625 -2.17 -3.11 -12.49
C PHE A 625 -2.04 -4.37 -13.32
N VAL A 626 -0.82 -4.72 -13.72
CA VAL A 626 -0.56 -5.87 -14.58
C VAL A 626 0.26 -6.91 -13.82
N SER A 627 -0.22 -8.16 -13.81
CA SER A 627 0.53 -9.35 -13.37
C SER A 627 0.80 -10.29 -14.54
N ASP A 628 1.96 -10.95 -14.48
CA ASP A 628 2.29 -12.03 -15.40
C ASP A 628 1.82 -13.36 -14.82
N ASN A 629 1.16 -14.16 -15.65
CA ASN A 629 0.85 -15.55 -15.35
C ASN A 629 1.94 -16.47 -15.93
N GLY A 630 2.37 -17.42 -15.11
CA GLY A 630 3.31 -18.46 -15.49
C GLY A 630 2.70 -19.45 -16.50
N PRO A 631 3.48 -20.42 -16.98
CA PRO A 631 2.98 -21.40 -17.93
C PRO A 631 1.87 -22.26 -17.29
N THR A 632 0.70 -22.29 -17.91
CA THR A 632 -0.41 -23.11 -17.47
C THR A 632 -0.14 -24.61 -17.70
N ARG A 633 -0.73 -25.49 -16.89
CA ARG A 633 -0.65 -26.95 -17.12
C ARG A 633 -1.60 -27.38 -18.21
N LEU A 634 -1.04 -27.88 -19.31
CA LEU A 634 -1.81 -28.43 -20.42
C LEU A 634 -2.26 -29.87 -20.13
N PRO A 635 -3.42 -30.29 -20.66
CA PRO A 635 -4.30 -29.54 -21.57
C PRO A 635 -5.37 -28.68 -20.89
N GLY A 636 -5.47 -28.69 -19.55
CA GLY A 636 -6.54 -28.05 -18.78
C GLY A 636 -6.36 -26.55 -18.51
N PHE A 637 -5.20 -25.99 -18.82
CA PHE A 637 -4.82 -24.60 -18.55
C PHE A 637 -4.83 -24.21 -17.06
N THR A 638 -4.55 -25.15 -16.16
CA THR A 638 -4.44 -24.83 -14.72
C THR A 638 -3.31 -23.84 -14.45
N GLU A 639 -3.61 -22.76 -13.74
CA GLU A 639 -2.62 -21.76 -13.31
C GLU A 639 -1.56 -22.38 -12.38
N THR A 640 -0.30 -21.97 -12.55
CA THR A 640 0.83 -22.54 -11.81
C THR A 640 1.60 -21.53 -10.99
N ALA A 641 1.89 -20.36 -11.56
CA ALA A 641 2.74 -19.34 -10.97
C ALA A 641 2.30 -17.96 -11.43
N ALA A 642 2.69 -16.94 -10.69
CA ALA A 642 2.50 -15.55 -11.11
C ALA A 642 3.61 -14.63 -10.60
N CYS A 643 3.77 -13.50 -11.27
CA CYS A 643 4.67 -12.42 -10.89
C CYS A 643 3.95 -11.07 -10.96
N MET A 644 4.18 -10.20 -9.98
CA MET A 644 3.72 -8.81 -10.02
C MET A 644 4.82 -7.88 -9.46
N PRO A 645 5.07 -6.70 -10.06
CA PRO A 645 4.54 -6.19 -11.34
C PRO A 645 4.94 -7.07 -12.54
N THR A 646 4.31 -6.81 -13.68
CA THR A 646 4.68 -7.42 -14.97
C THR A 646 6.15 -7.17 -15.35
N GLY A 647 6.78 -8.17 -15.96
CA GLY A 647 8.08 -8.09 -16.61
C GLY A 647 8.03 -7.62 -18.07
N LEU A 648 6.85 -7.30 -18.60
CA LEU A 648 6.70 -6.76 -19.96
C LEU A 648 7.50 -5.47 -20.16
N ALA A 649 7.94 -5.23 -21.40
CA ALA A 649 8.50 -3.93 -21.76
C ALA A 649 7.44 -2.82 -21.63
N PRO A 650 7.79 -1.57 -21.29
CA PRO A 650 6.81 -0.50 -21.05
C PRO A 650 5.81 -0.26 -22.21
N GLU A 651 6.24 -0.47 -23.45
CA GLU A 651 5.35 -0.37 -24.62
C GLU A 651 4.32 -1.51 -24.66
N GLN A 652 4.75 -2.72 -24.30
CA GLN A 652 3.88 -3.91 -24.25
C GLN A 652 2.90 -3.82 -23.08
N GLU A 653 3.35 -3.38 -21.92
CA GLU A 653 2.48 -3.09 -20.77
C GLU A 653 1.40 -2.06 -21.16
N ALA A 654 1.80 -0.96 -21.79
CA ALA A 654 0.85 0.06 -22.25
C ALA A 654 -0.15 -0.48 -23.29
N GLN A 655 0.29 -1.38 -24.18
CA GLN A 655 -0.59 -2.05 -25.15
C GLN A 655 -1.61 -2.95 -24.46
N VAL A 656 -1.19 -3.77 -23.49
CA VAL A 656 -2.06 -4.66 -22.72
C VAL A 656 -3.07 -3.86 -21.90
N VAL A 657 -2.65 -2.80 -21.23
CA VAL A 657 -3.54 -1.90 -20.48
C VAL A 657 -4.55 -1.21 -21.40
N GLN A 658 -4.12 -0.69 -22.55
CA GLN A 658 -5.04 -0.09 -23.52
C GLN A 658 -6.02 -1.12 -24.09
N ALA A 659 -5.57 -2.32 -24.41
CA ALA A 659 -6.44 -3.38 -24.91
C ALA A 659 -7.51 -3.74 -23.88
N ALA A 660 -7.12 -3.99 -22.62
CA ALA A 660 -8.03 -4.28 -21.52
C ALA A 660 -9.07 -3.16 -21.35
N PHE A 661 -8.62 -1.91 -21.30
CA PHE A 661 -9.49 -0.75 -21.11
C PHE A 661 -10.46 -0.56 -22.29
N ARG A 662 -9.98 -0.71 -23.53
CA ARG A 662 -10.83 -0.59 -24.74
C ARG A 662 -11.85 -1.71 -24.82
N CYS A 663 -11.49 -2.95 -24.48
CA CYS A 663 -12.43 -4.06 -24.44
C CYS A 663 -13.54 -3.83 -23.40
N CYS A 664 -13.20 -3.32 -22.20
CA CYS A 664 -14.20 -2.95 -21.19
C CYS A 664 -15.16 -1.86 -21.71
N LEU A 665 -14.63 -0.77 -22.25
CA LEU A 665 -15.47 0.29 -22.84
C LEU A 665 -16.33 -0.21 -24.00
N GLY A 666 -15.78 -1.09 -24.84
CA GLY A 666 -16.48 -1.71 -25.97
C GLY A 666 -17.67 -2.56 -25.53
N CYS A 667 -17.62 -3.13 -24.32
CA CYS A 667 -18.74 -3.85 -23.70
C CYS A 667 -19.72 -2.93 -22.95
N GLY A 668 -19.40 -1.65 -22.78
CA GLY A 668 -20.20 -0.70 -22.00
C GLY A 668 -19.92 -0.71 -20.49
N LEU A 669 -18.77 -1.22 -20.07
CA LEU A 669 -18.33 -1.20 -18.68
C LEU A 669 -17.65 0.14 -18.37
N LEU A 670 -18.40 1.03 -17.70
CA LEU A 670 -17.99 2.44 -17.49
C LEU A 670 -17.59 2.77 -16.06
N ASP A 671 -18.09 1.99 -15.09
CA ASP A 671 -17.89 2.20 -13.67
C ASP A 671 -17.69 0.84 -13.00
N GLY A 672 -16.48 0.58 -12.52
CA GLY A 672 -16.15 -0.63 -11.79
C GLY A 672 -14.65 -0.86 -11.63
N VAL A 673 -14.33 -1.91 -10.87
CA VAL A 673 -13.01 -2.55 -10.90
C VAL A 673 -13.16 -3.80 -11.74
N PHE A 674 -12.30 -3.98 -12.74
CA PHE A 674 -12.41 -5.06 -13.72
C PHE A 674 -11.09 -5.78 -13.86
N ASN A 675 -11.11 -7.10 -13.78
CA ASN A 675 -9.98 -7.94 -14.11
C ASN A 675 -10.15 -8.44 -15.54
N VAL A 676 -9.11 -8.26 -16.36
CA VAL A 676 -9.14 -8.64 -17.78
C VAL A 676 -7.94 -9.52 -18.07
N GLU A 677 -8.20 -10.70 -18.62
CA GLU A 677 -7.17 -11.69 -18.93
C GLU A 677 -6.80 -11.58 -20.42
N LEU A 678 -5.51 -11.42 -20.70
CA LEU A 678 -5.00 -11.28 -22.07
C LEU A 678 -3.77 -12.15 -22.32
N LYS A 679 -3.61 -12.58 -23.58
CA LYS A 679 -2.34 -13.07 -24.11
C LYS A 679 -1.60 -11.94 -24.80
N MET A 680 -0.33 -11.72 -24.46
CA MET A 680 0.58 -10.91 -25.27
C MET A 680 1.21 -11.78 -26.36
N THR A 681 0.77 -11.58 -27.60
CA THR A 681 1.26 -12.31 -28.78
C THR A 681 2.31 -11.49 -29.53
N GLY A 682 2.99 -12.10 -30.51
CA GLY A 682 3.87 -11.37 -31.42
C GLY A 682 3.17 -10.27 -32.24
N ALA A 683 1.83 -10.33 -32.38
CA ALA A 683 1.00 -9.33 -33.07
C ALA A 683 0.25 -8.40 -32.10
N GLY A 684 0.63 -8.38 -30.82
CA GLY A 684 0.01 -7.58 -29.77
C GLY A 684 -1.00 -8.35 -28.92
N PRO A 685 -1.69 -7.65 -28.00
CA PRO A 685 -2.57 -8.28 -27.02
C PRO A 685 -3.84 -8.86 -27.63
N ARG A 686 -4.25 -10.02 -27.11
CA ARG A 686 -5.50 -10.73 -27.44
C ARG A 686 -6.26 -11.05 -26.17
N LEU A 687 -7.57 -10.77 -26.19
CA LEU A 687 -8.47 -10.96 -25.06
C LEU A 687 -8.76 -12.45 -24.86
N ILE A 688 -8.62 -12.94 -23.62
CA ILE A 688 -9.10 -14.26 -23.20
C ILE A 688 -10.51 -14.14 -22.61
N GLU A 689 -10.68 -13.27 -21.63
CA GLU A 689 -11.96 -12.96 -20.97
C GLU A 689 -11.94 -11.62 -20.20
N ILE A 690 -13.14 -11.14 -19.88
CA ILE A 690 -13.36 -9.97 -19.01
C ILE A 690 -14.13 -10.48 -17.79
N ASN A 691 -13.55 -10.32 -16.61
CA ASN A 691 -14.20 -10.54 -15.33
C ASN A 691 -14.68 -9.17 -14.82
N PRO A 692 -16.00 -8.84 -14.84
CA PRO A 692 -16.48 -7.50 -14.52
C PRO A 692 -16.52 -7.22 -12.99
N ARG A 693 -15.44 -7.59 -12.30
CA ARG A 693 -15.17 -7.47 -10.86
C ARG A 693 -13.66 -7.39 -10.62
N MET A 694 -13.26 -7.14 -9.38
CA MET A 694 -11.84 -7.24 -8.97
C MET A 694 -11.27 -8.66 -9.18
N GLY A 695 -9.97 -8.73 -9.45
CA GLY A 695 -9.21 -9.97 -9.59
C GLY A 695 -9.32 -10.90 -8.38
N GLY A 696 -9.25 -12.20 -8.66
CA GLY A 696 -9.34 -13.26 -7.66
C GLY A 696 -8.05 -13.51 -6.89
N PHE A 697 -8.05 -14.61 -6.13
CA PHE A 697 -6.88 -15.15 -5.43
C PHE A 697 -6.14 -14.12 -4.56
N TYR A 698 -4.91 -13.80 -4.92
CA TYR A 698 -3.98 -12.94 -4.18
C TYR A 698 -3.85 -11.54 -4.79
N LEU A 699 -4.50 -11.25 -5.93
CA LEU A 699 -4.26 -10.05 -6.72
C LEU A 699 -4.53 -8.77 -5.93
N ARG A 700 -5.64 -8.70 -5.19
CA ARG A 700 -5.92 -7.56 -4.29
C ARG A 700 -4.77 -7.35 -3.30
N ASP A 701 -4.36 -8.40 -2.59
CA ASP A 701 -3.37 -8.28 -1.51
C ASP A 701 -1.98 -7.92 -2.06
N TRP A 702 -1.62 -8.44 -3.23
CA TRP A 702 -0.39 -8.09 -3.91
C TRP A 702 -0.41 -6.64 -4.40
N ILE A 703 -1.52 -6.19 -4.99
CA ILE A 703 -1.66 -4.79 -5.43
C ILE A 703 -1.58 -3.85 -4.22
N LEU A 704 -2.20 -4.24 -3.11
CA LEU A 704 -2.16 -3.52 -1.85
C LEU A 704 -0.75 -3.41 -1.29
N GLU A 705 0.00 -4.51 -1.27
CA GLU A 705 1.36 -4.54 -0.76
C GLU A 705 2.32 -3.75 -1.65
N LEU A 706 2.28 -3.98 -2.95
CA LEU A 706 3.22 -3.42 -3.92
C LEU A 706 2.95 -1.96 -4.22
N TYR A 707 1.69 -1.57 -4.38
CA TYR A 707 1.29 -0.24 -4.84
C TYR A 707 0.57 0.58 -3.77
N GLY A 708 0.12 -0.04 -2.68
CA GLY A 708 -0.65 0.65 -1.64
C GLY A 708 -2.08 1.03 -2.04
N VAL A 709 -2.59 0.40 -3.10
CA VAL A 709 -3.95 0.61 -3.61
C VAL A 709 -4.81 -0.57 -3.22
N ASP A 710 -5.94 -0.28 -2.56
CA ASP A 710 -6.91 -1.31 -2.18
C ASP A 710 -8.06 -1.37 -3.18
N LEU A 711 -8.07 -2.41 -4.01
CA LEU A 711 -9.11 -2.62 -5.01
C LEU A 711 -10.50 -2.83 -4.39
N LEU A 712 -10.59 -3.35 -3.16
CA LEU A 712 -11.88 -3.48 -2.49
C LEU A 712 -12.43 -2.12 -2.06
N LEU A 713 -11.56 -1.24 -1.52
CA LEU A 713 -11.95 0.13 -1.23
C LEU A 713 -12.38 0.86 -2.51
N ALA A 714 -11.63 0.70 -3.61
CA ALA A 714 -12.01 1.27 -4.90
C ALA A 714 -13.37 0.72 -5.37
N SER A 715 -13.60 -0.58 -5.29
CA SER A 715 -14.87 -1.23 -5.70
C SER A 715 -16.06 -0.70 -4.91
N THR A 716 -15.93 -0.58 -3.58
CA THR A 716 -16.99 -0.08 -2.70
C THR A 716 -17.27 1.41 -2.92
N MET A 717 -16.23 2.22 -3.15
CA MET A 717 -16.39 3.63 -3.53
C MET A 717 -17.16 3.77 -4.85
N VAL A 718 -16.78 3.02 -5.88
CA VAL A 718 -17.47 3.04 -7.18
C VAL A 718 -18.92 2.60 -7.05
N ALA A 719 -19.20 1.56 -6.27
CA ALA A 719 -20.56 1.09 -5.98
C ALA A 719 -21.43 2.16 -5.29
N CYS A 720 -20.82 3.10 -4.56
CA CYS A 720 -21.48 4.25 -3.97
C CYS A 720 -21.52 5.48 -4.89
N GLY A 721 -21.07 5.37 -6.13
CA GLY A 721 -20.96 6.50 -7.07
C GLY A 721 -19.88 7.51 -6.70
N LEU A 722 -18.89 7.11 -5.89
CA LEU A 722 -17.77 7.93 -5.47
C LEU A 722 -16.52 7.58 -6.28
N GLN A 723 -15.89 8.59 -6.89
CA GLN A 723 -14.66 8.39 -7.64
C GLN A 723 -13.49 8.06 -6.69
N PRO A 724 -12.82 6.89 -6.82
CA PRO A 724 -11.59 6.61 -6.10
C PRO A 724 -10.50 7.62 -6.50
N ALA A 725 -9.83 8.21 -5.52
CA ALA A 725 -8.67 9.04 -5.77
C ALA A 725 -7.41 8.17 -5.64
N LEU A 726 -6.80 7.83 -6.78
CA LEU A 726 -5.65 6.93 -6.86
C LEU A 726 -4.42 7.68 -7.38
N PRO A 727 -3.19 7.22 -7.08
CA PRO A 727 -2.00 7.70 -7.76
C PRO A 727 -2.15 7.52 -9.27
N ALA A 728 -1.87 8.57 -10.06
CA ALA A 728 -2.01 8.52 -11.52
C ALA A 728 -1.08 7.49 -12.18
N HIS A 729 0.06 7.23 -11.55
CA HIS A 729 1.06 6.24 -11.97
C HIS A 729 1.51 5.46 -10.73
N PRO A 730 0.75 4.42 -10.32
CA PRO A 730 1.13 3.58 -9.19
C PRO A 730 2.47 2.91 -9.47
N ARG A 731 3.43 3.00 -8.54
CA ARG A 731 4.73 2.34 -8.67
C ARG A 731 4.83 1.19 -7.68
N ALA A 732 5.18 0.01 -8.17
CA ALA A 732 5.47 -1.13 -7.33
C ALA A 732 6.73 -0.88 -6.48
N ARG A 733 6.66 -1.21 -5.19
CA ARG A 733 7.78 -1.08 -4.23
C ARG A 733 8.71 -2.29 -4.19
N GLY A 734 8.40 -3.32 -4.95
CA GLY A 734 9.13 -4.58 -5.04
C GLY A 734 8.45 -5.50 -6.01
N TYR A 735 8.73 -6.79 -5.87
CA TYR A 735 8.16 -7.86 -6.68
C TYR A 735 7.63 -8.94 -5.77
N LEU A 736 6.46 -9.48 -6.12
CA LEU A 736 5.92 -10.71 -5.55
C LEU A 736 5.92 -11.76 -6.65
N VAL A 737 6.45 -12.93 -6.32
CA VAL A 737 6.39 -14.11 -7.18
C VAL A 737 5.76 -15.22 -6.37
N GLY A 738 4.80 -15.93 -6.96
CA GLY A 738 4.01 -16.96 -6.29
C GLY A 738 3.82 -18.23 -7.11
N ILE A 739 3.48 -19.31 -6.40
CA ILE A 739 3.14 -20.62 -6.95
C ILE A 739 1.79 -21.06 -6.37
N MET A 740 0.95 -21.63 -7.23
CA MET A 740 -0.27 -22.31 -6.84
C MET A 740 0.08 -23.70 -6.30
N CYS A 741 -0.44 -24.05 -5.11
CA CYS A 741 -0.40 -25.40 -4.57
C CYS A 741 -1.69 -26.13 -4.92
N LEU A 742 -1.58 -27.08 -5.85
CA LEU A 742 -2.71 -27.88 -6.33
C LEU A 742 -3.02 -29.06 -5.41
N VAL A 743 -4.31 -29.37 -5.20
CA VAL A 743 -4.73 -30.51 -4.37
C VAL A 743 -4.16 -31.82 -4.95
N SER A 744 -4.30 -32.03 -6.26
CA SER A 744 -3.84 -33.25 -6.96
C SER A 744 -2.35 -33.54 -6.79
N GLN A 745 -1.52 -32.51 -6.63
CA GLN A 745 -0.06 -32.62 -6.54
C GLN A 745 0.45 -32.58 -5.09
N HIS A 746 -0.26 -31.88 -4.21
CA HIS A 746 0.22 -31.56 -2.86
C HIS A 746 -0.67 -32.08 -1.73
N LEU A 747 -1.70 -32.88 -1.99
CA LEU A 747 -2.64 -33.39 -0.98
C LEU A 747 -1.94 -33.91 0.29
N GLN A 748 -0.92 -34.76 0.13
CA GLN A 748 -0.20 -35.35 1.26
C GLN A 748 0.50 -34.27 2.12
N LEU A 749 1.09 -33.26 1.48
CA LEU A 749 1.75 -32.14 2.15
C LEU A 749 0.72 -31.25 2.84
N LEU A 750 -0.33 -30.86 2.13
CA LEU A 750 -1.36 -29.94 2.63
C LEU A 750 -2.23 -30.57 3.73
N SER A 751 -2.39 -31.89 3.73
CA SER A 751 -3.11 -32.63 4.78
C SER A 751 -2.34 -32.66 6.10
N SER A 752 -1.02 -32.46 6.08
CA SER A 752 -0.20 -32.45 7.30
C SER A 752 -0.43 -31.17 8.12
N PRO A 753 -0.86 -31.27 9.40
CA PRO A 753 -0.99 -30.11 10.27
C PRO A 753 0.31 -29.32 10.42
N SER A 754 1.45 -30.02 10.54
CA SER A 754 2.76 -29.37 10.70
C SER A 754 3.18 -28.54 9.48
N SER A 755 2.85 -29.01 8.27
CA SER A 755 3.13 -28.26 7.04
C SER A 755 2.28 -27.01 6.95
N ARG A 756 0.99 -27.09 7.32
CA ARG A 756 0.09 -25.93 7.38
C ARG A 756 0.53 -24.91 8.44
N GLU A 757 0.89 -25.38 9.63
CA GLU A 757 1.45 -24.52 10.69
C GLU A 757 2.75 -23.85 10.25
N THR A 758 3.61 -24.56 9.52
CA THR A 758 4.87 -24.00 9.00
C THR A 758 4.58 -22.89 7.98
N LEU A 759 3.67 -23.12 7.03
CA LEU A 759 3.26 -22.10 6.05
C LEU A 759 2.67 -20.87 6.74
N GLN A 760 1.79 -21.07 7.73
CA GLN A 760 1.22 -19.98 8.51
C GLN A 760 2.29 -19.21 9.29
N THR A 761 3.23 -19.91 9.94
CA THR A 761 4.33 -19.30 10.68
C THR A 761 5.22 -18.45 9.78
N LEU A 762 5.55 -18.94 8.58
CA LEU A 762 6.33 -18.18 7.59
C LEU A 762 5.55 -16.95 7.09
N HIS A 763 4.23 -17.06 6.96
CA HIS A 763 3.36 -15.95 6.62
C HIS A 763 3.35 -14.87 7.71
N ASP A 764 3.13 -15.27 8.97
CA ASP A 764 3.07 -14.36 10.12
C ASP A 764 4.42 -13.66 10.36
N GLN A 765 5.53 -14.33 10.06
CA GLN A 765 6.89 -13.77 10.10
C GLN A 765 7.23 -12.88 8.89
N GLY A 766 6.32 -12.76 7.91
CA GLY A 766 6.52 -11.96 6.71
C GLY A 766 7.51 -12.53 5.69
N GLN A 767 8.01 -13.76 5.91
CA GLN A 767 8.93 -14.45 4.99
C GLN A 767 8.22 -15.01 3.76
N LEU A 768 6.92 -15.27 3.88
CA LEU A 768 6.05 -15.78 2.82
C LEU A 768 4.72 -14.99 2.81
N ARG A 769 3.98 -15.04 1.71
CA ARG A 769 2.55 -14.73 1.65
C ARG A 769 1.79 -16.01 1.38
N LEU A 770 0.78 -16.30 2.21
CA LEU A 770 -0.10 -17.45 2.06
C LEU A 770 -1.50 -16.93 1.78
N ASN A 771 -2.08 -17.34 0.65
CA ASN A 771 -3.46 -17.04 0.30
C ASN A 771 -4.22 -18.36 0.17
N LEU A 772 -5.11 -18.64 1.11
CA LEU A 772 -5.99 -19.82 1.08
C LEU A 772 -7.14 -19.60 0.10
N LEU A 773 -7.38 -20.57 -0.77
CA LEU A 773 -8.43 -20.52 -1.79
C LEU A 773 -9.63 -21.39 -1.40
N GLU A 774 -9.34 -22.58 -0.90
CA GLU A 774 -10.32 -23.57 -0.46
C GLU A 774 -10.18 -23.89 1.03
N GLU A 775 -11.30 -24.25 1.67
CA GLU A 775 -11.32 -24.70 3.06
C GLU A 775 -11.06 -26.20 3.19
N ALA A 776 -11.57 -26.98 2.22
CA ALA A 776 -11.48 -28.42 2.22
C ALA A 776 -10.49 -28.93 1.16
N LEU A 777 -9.70 -29.92 1.54
CA LEU A 777 -8.80 -30.65 0.63
C LEU A 777 -9.57 -31.81 -0.02
N ILE A 778 -10.43 -31.50 -0.99
CA ILE A 778 -11.23 -32.51 -1.70
C ILE A 778 -10.52 -32.86 -3.02
N PRO A 779 -10.08 -34.10 -3.23
CA PRO A 779 -9.56 -34.51 -4.52
C PRO A 779 -10.69 -34.54 -5.56
N GLY A 780 -10.56 -33.73 -6.61
CA GLY A 780 -11.50 -33.68 -7.73
C GLY A 780 -10.92 -34.27 -9.02
N GLN A 781 -11.81 -34.52 -10.00
CA GLN A 781 -11.42 -34.87 -11.37
C GLN A 781 -10.75 -33.69 -12.09
N TYR A 782 -11.14 -32.46 -11.73
CA TYR A 782 -10.55 -31.22 -12.22
C TYR A 782 -9.43 -30.77 -11.28
N GLU A 783 -8.35 -30.24 -11.84
CA GLU A 783 -7.17 -29.84 -11.09
C GLU A 783 -7.36 -28.44 -10.52
N GLU A 784 -7.50 -28.32 -9.20
CA GLU A 784 -7.81 -27.06 -8.54
C GLU A 784 -6.70 -26.57 -7.61
N PRO A 785 -6.45 -25.24 -7.56
CA PRO A 785 -5.53 -24.65 -6.62
C PRO A 785 -6.17 -24.55 -5.23
N TYR A 786 -5.47 -25.08 -4.22
CA TYR A 786 -5.89 -25.00 -2.81
C TYR A 786 -5.42 -23.71 -2.13
N CYS A 787 -4.18 -23.32 -2.39
CA CYS A 787 -3.59 -22.08 -1.89
C CYS A 787 -2.54 -21.53 -2.85
N ASN A 788 -2.21 -20.25 -2.70
CA ASN A 788 -1.03 -19.64 -3.29
C ASN A 788 0.01 -19.37 -2.21
N VAL A 789 1.28 -19.61 -2.55
CA VAL A 789 2.43 -19.26 -1.71
C VAL A 789 3.36 -18.34 -2.49
N ALA A 790 3.75 -17.21 -1.90
CA ALA A 790 4.55 -16.20 -2.60
C ALA A 790 5.64 -15.57 -1.75
N CYS A 791 6.72 -15.12 -2.40
CA CYS A 791 7.83 -14.41 -1.77
C CYS A 791 7.97 -13.02 -2.37
N ALA A 792 8.27 -12.05 -1.50
CA ALA A 792 8.62 -10.70 -1.90
C ALA A 792 10.14 -10.56 -2.12
N GLY A 793 10.54 -9.71 -3.06
CA GLY A 793 11.94 -9.36 -3.31
C GLY A 793 12.10 -8.02 -4.03
N PRO A 794 13.31 -7.43 -4.04
CA PRO A 794 13.62 -6.22 -4.80
C PRO A 794 13.77 -6.47 -6.31
N SER A 795 13.83 -7.73 -6.75
CA SER A 795 13.81 -8.16 -8.15
C SER A 795 13.02 -9.46 -8.30
N PRO A 796 12.49 -9.76 -9.51
CA PRO A 796 11.87 -11.05 -9.79
C PRO A 796 12.83 -12.21 -9.52
N ALA A 797 14.10 -12.07 -9.91
CA ALA A 797 15.11 -13.12 -9.72
C ALA A 797 15.32 -13.49 -8.24
N GLU A 798 15.37 -12.50 -7.34
CA GLU A 798 15.54 -12.74 -5.90
C GLU A 798 14.26 -13.34 -5.28
N ALA A 799 13.09 -12.83 -5.66
CA ALA A 799 11.80 -13.38 -5.22
C ALA A 799 11.64 -14.85 -5.67
N CYS A 800 11.95 -15.16 -6.93
CA CYS A 800 11.99 -16.51 -7.48
C CYS A 800 12.96 -17.41 -6.71
N HIS A 801 14.16 -16.93 -6.40
CA HIS A 801 15.17 -17.72 -5.70
C HIS A 801 14.72 -18.09 -4.28
N ARG A 802 14.18 -17.12 -3.53
CA ARG A 802 13.63 -17.35 -2.18
C ARG A 802 12.46 -18.32 -2.22
N LEU A 803 11.51 -18.10 -3.13
CA LEU A 803 10.34 -18.97 -3.26
C LEU A 803 10.75 -20.40 -3.59
N LEU A 804 11.66 -20.59 -4.56
CA LEU A 804 12.15 -21.92 -4.93
C LEU A 804 12.78 -22.65 -3.73
N GLY A 805 13.61 -21.94 -2.93
CA GLY A 805 14.21 -22.50 -1.73
C GLY A 805 13.17 -22.99 -0.71
N ILE A 806 12.12 -22.19 -0.46
CA ILE A 806 11.01 -22.59 0.43
C ILE A 806 10.23 -23.76 -0.15
N CYS A 807 9.88 -23.72 -1.44
CA CYS A 807 9.14 -24.78 -2.11
C CYS A 807 9.89 -26.12 -2.09
N GLN A 808 11.21 -26.10 -2.28
CA GLN A 808 12.06 -27.29 -2.17
C GLN A 808 12.14 -27.80 -0.73
N GLY A 809 12.32 -26.90 0.24
CA GLY A 809 12.37 -27.26 1.66
C GLY A 809 11.07 -27.88 2.19
N LEU A 810 9.92 -27.45 1.69
CA LEU A 810 8.60 -27.95 2.08
C LEU A 810 8.11 -29.14 1.25
N GLY A 811 8.76 -29.45 0.13
CA GLY A 811 8.31 -30.52 -0.79
C GLY A 811 7.11 -30.14 -1.67
N ILE A 812 6.97 -28.84 -1.95
CA ILE A 812 6.07 -28.31 -2.99
C ILE A 812 6.70 -28.54 -4.38
N ASP A 813 8.02 -28.33 -4.50
CA ASP A 813 8.75 -28.65 -5.73
C ASP A 813 8.88 -30.17 -5.91
N ARG A 814 8.39 -30.71 -7.03
CA ARG A 814 8.34 -32.16 -7.31
C ARG A 814 8.60 -32.45 -8.79
N PRO A 815 9.01 -33.67 -9.17
CA PRO A 815 9.21 -34.02 -10.59
C PRO A 815 7.97 -33.82 -11.48
N ASN A 816 6.77 -34.03 -10.93
CA ASN A 816 5.49 -33.84 -11.63
C ASN A 816 4.91 -32.42 -11.47
N TYR A 817 5.51 -31.58 -10.63
CA TYR A 817 5.18 -30.18 -10.41
C TYR A 817 6.46 -29.34 -10.27
N PRO A 818 7.23 -29.17 -11.37
CA PRO A 818 8.57 -28.60 -11.33
C PRO A 818 8.51 -27.08 -11.14
N VAL A 819 8.57 -26.61 -9.89
CA VAL A 819 8.45 -25.19 -9.53
C VAL A 819 9.52 -24.36 -10.25
N ALA A 820 10.74 -24.89 -10.37
CA ALA A 820 11.83 -24.21 -11.07
C ALA A 820 11.50 -23.88 -12.55
N HIS A 821 10.72 -24.73 -13.23
CA HIS A 821 10.28 -24.49 -14.61
C HIS A 821 9.20 -23.41 -14.69
N PHE A 822 8.24 -23.41 -13.76
CA PHE A 822 7.21 -22.37 -13.73
C PHE A 822 7.85 -21.00 -13.47
N LEU A 823 8.74 -20.91 -12.48
CA LEU A 823 9.45 -19.68 -12.13
C LEU A 823 10.48 -19.20 -13.16
N SER A 824 10.91 -20.04 -14.11
CA SER A 824 11.86 -19.60 -15.14
C SER A 824 11.28 -18.62 -16.15
N HIS A 825 9.95 -18.47 -16.19
CA HIS A 825 9.28 -17.55 -17.10
C HIS A 825 9.32 -16.08 -16.63
N PHE A 826 9.73 -15.82 -15.39
CA PHE A 826 9.83 -14.47 -14.81
C PHE A 826 11.28 -13.97 -14.69
N LYS A 827 12.24 -14.68 -15.28
CA LYS A 827 13.68 -14.39 -15.14
C LYS A 827 14.24 -13.53 -16.26
#